data_AF-A0A936ZKB0-F1
#
_entry.id   AF-A0A936ZKB0-F1
#
_cell.length_a   1.000
_cell.length_b   1.000
_cell.length_c   1.000
_cell.angle_alpha   90.00
_cell.angle_beta   90.00
_cell.angle_gamma   90.00
#
_symmetry.space_group_name_H-M   'P 1'
#
loop_
_entity.id
_entity.type
_entity.pdbx_description
1 polymer ?
#
loop_
_entity_poly.entity_id
_entity_poly.type
_entity_poly.pdbx_seq_one_letter_code
_entity_poly.pdbx_strand_id
1 'polypeptide(L)'
;MPIQSGDVKLLKSAVMADVPEGGGAPTGNAIADGTSNAIFPDISELDRAGGRVSLRKTFLGIQTDDTDTYFGANVIVADPPQDPRVSVTLFSTKNTFDTRTQAASRIESYLTRGPEWGGYMYENHIVGQRVIQLFQRPSEQLPNVGQTLVLIHNEGLSTEKVQYVRATAVSAKERTFTFDQSGAATDYKANIVTVELSDALRYDFAGSPASRYFQRAASGTKLRDTTVADAGTYVGVVPLVDAAGLGDLTVKAASMFTQLVPSAQTETPISDVRSNGVSAALVATGAAITRTLNLIFNNSQAMHVGAPIYPGSLSIDRSGVTLTDAGGRLMNVGTEVGRVDYDNGIVTLAAPSVFSSEGSSAAHAVTFIPADVPDLITDQRAIPVTIESRSQSYAFVLDDIPLKRTLAISYLAQGRWYTLREDGSGAIKGLDSAYGVGTLSFTTGSVVVTLGALPDVGSRIIIQSASAVNTVPATNTLLSHGSKVYFPLNTSGDLSEEKGEKAIKIGSAIIKWDHGGMKTATDNGLGQLTGDATGSVDYTEGVVRISPNAMPPAGTVFLLDIDGDITTSVSVDVLSGYLGATNIRPGSVRFYASVKFTYGLGFSTNQLLFQERVVSVLVRDNGAGVLYFKDPGNNQNVNCGTIDYAAGTIENNSVVPVSEFDISGPSRNVQWYGVIGSGYGHQGTTQQRWNDIQEYTNNNRSRQCELLASAVSVSYSNSTASADSISIKANACCLRTEMVPNYTLRGANFMLGGVLYKQLPDNTLVRDPSPTTGGGTPSGSVAGASGVLTLSYWVAGQAPTVSNWRGVIAPPTAGLTAPFATSYTVFRTAASPLRPGSFSVLGTLMDGTSFNVAAGVDGKINGTRVKGRVDYEYGVIELYFVNPSGPAELNTDLSHLQIAGLTTIPADLVMINSIRYNTVSYSYLPLDAELLGIDPVRLPSDGRVPIFRAGGFAVVGHTGAITATVSNNQTINCGRVRLSRVRVIDSNGQVVNTGYTADLEAGTVTFTNVAGYAQPVTVQHRIEDMAVVREASINGEISFTRALTHNYPAGSYVSSALIAGDLFARTNIVFDQASWDGTWQDTVKGAVATATYNVAQFPIAVTNRGAISERWIIRFTNTTSFDVIGENVGVIASGTVTSVCAPINPATGVPYFSIDPLGWGAGWAVGNVMRFNTVGAQFPVWVVRTVQQGPETVPDDQFTLLIRGDVDTL
;
A
#
# COMPACT_ATOMS: atom_id res chain seq x y z
N MET A 1 -21.51 -45.25 37.93
CA MET A 1 -22.85 -45.52 37.38
C MET A 1 -22.87 -44.78 36.06
N PRO A 2 -23.29 -45.42 34.95
CA PRO A 2 -23.16 -44.79 33.65
C PRO A 2 -23.84 -43.42 33.64
N ILE A 3 -23.11 -42.41 33.16
CA ILE A 3 -23.59 -41.03 33.02
C ILE A 3 -24.83 -41.06 32.11
N GLN A 4 -25.96 -40.57 32.62
CA GLN A 4 -27.21 -40.50 31.87
C GLN A 4 -27.41 -39.12 31.26
N SER A 5 -28.30 -39.00 30.27
CA SER A 5 -28.62 -37.71 29.65
C SER A 5 -29.09 -36.64 30.64
N GLY A 6 -29.67 -37.03 31.79
CA GLY A 6 -30.09 -36.10 32.84
C GLY A 6 -28.96 -35.59 33.74
N ASP A 7 -27.78 -36.21 33.70
CA ASP A 7 -26.63 -35.86 34.52
C ASP A 7 -25.76 -34.77 33.88
N VAL A 8 -25.89 -34.55 32.57
CA VAL A 8 -25.20 -33.48 31.83
C VAL A 8 -26.06 -32.22 31.89
N LYS A 9 -25.59 -31.19 32.61
CA LYS A 9 -26.37 -29.96 32.85
C LYS A 9 -25.60 -28.71 32.47
N LEU A 10 -26.35 -27.69 32.05
CA LEU A 10 -25.87 -26.32 31.99
C LEU A 10 -26.22 -25.64 33.33
N LEU A 11 -25.23 -25.14 34.06
CA LEU A 11 -25.38 -24.57 35.39
C LEU A 11 -25.18 -23.04 35.37
N LYS A 12 -25.89 -22.35 36.27
CA LYS A 12 -25.75 -20.90 36.47
C LYS A 12 -24.47 -20.57 37.23
N SER A 13 -23.84 -19.45 36.89
CA SER A 13 -22.83 -18.83 37.75
C SER A 13 -23.47 -18.13 38.96
N ALA A 14 -22.65 -17.76 39.94
CA ALA A 14 -23.09 -17.08 41.16
C ALA A 14 -23.87 -15.79 40.86
N VAL A 15 -23.42 -15.01 39.87
CA VAL A 15 -24.08 -13.78 39.45
C VAL A 15 -24.43 -13.86 37.96
N MET A 16 -25.71 -14.03 37.63
CA MET A 16 -26.23 -14.10 36.25
C MET A 16 -26.68 -12.72 35.73
N ALA A 17 -25.87 -11.68 35.95
CA ALA A 17 -26.20 -10.29 35.62
C ALA A 17 -25.08 -9.60 34.83
N ASP A 18 -25.45 -8.53 34.13
CA ASP A 18 -24.55 -7.74 33.27
C ASP A 18 -23.87 -6.62 34.07
N VAL A 19 -23.22 -6.98 35.16
CA VAL A 19 -22.55 -6.07 36.12
C VAL A 19 -21.06 -6.43 36.22
N PRO A 20 -20.17 -5.53 36.71
CA PRO A 20 -18.73 -5.81 36.80
C PRO A 20 -18.37 -7.13 37.50
N GLU A 21 -19.11 -7.47 38.56
CA GLU A 21 -19.00 -8.71 39.35
C GLU A 21 -19.79 -9.90 38.77
N GLY A 22 -20.43 -9.73 37.61
CA GLY A 22 -21.16 -10.80 36.90
C GLY A 22 -20.26 -12.00 36.60
N GLY A 23 -20.80 -13.22 36.62
CA GLY A 23 -20.01 -14.45 36.51
C GLY A 23 -19.69 -15.07 37.87
N GLY A 24 -18.43 -15.41 38.09
CA GLY A 24 -17.96 -16.06 39.33
C GLY A 24 -18.16 -17.57 39.36
N ALA A 25 -18.24 -18.11 40.58
CA ALA A 25 -18.28 -19.55 40.85
C ALA A 25 -19.52 -20.25 40.25
N PRO A 26 -19.43 -21.55 39.92
CA PRO A 26 -20.57 -22.38 39.53
C PRO A 26 -21.54 -22.58 40.71
N THR A 27 -22.84 -22.66 40.41
CA THR A 27 -23.89 -22.97 41.39
C THR A 27 -24.54 -24.33 41.07
N GLY A 28 -25.28 -24.90 42.02
CA GLY A 28 -26.08 -26.12 41.77
C GLY A 28 -27.36 -25.88 40.97
N ASN A 29 -27.64 -24.63 40.59
CA ASN A 29 -28.87 -24.26 39.88
C ASN A 29 -28.71 -24.53 38.38
N ALA A 30 -29.45 -25.52 37.87
CA ALA A 30 -29.49 -25.82 36.45
C ALA A 30 -30.27 -24.75 35.66
N ILE A 31 -29.82 -24.50 34.42
CA ILE A 31 -30.52 -23.72 33.41
C ILE A 31 -31.43 -24.70 32.67
N ALA A 32 -32.73 -24.61 32.95
CA ALA A 32 -33.73 -25.49 32.33
C ALA A 32 -33.92 -25.15 30.85
N ASP A 33 -34.05 -26.20 30.03
CA ASP A 33 -34.36 -26.08 28.60
C ASP A 33 -35.78 -25.50 28.41
N GLY A 34 -35.97 -24.69 27.36
CA GLY A 34 -37.27 -24.09 27.00
C GLY A 34 -37.82 -23.02 27.96
N THR A 35 -37.10 -22.66 29.03
CA THR A 35 -37.52 -21.59 29.93
C THR A 35 -37.14 -20.22 29.37
N SER A 36 -38.13 -19.36 29.15
CA SER A 36 -37.89 -17.97 28.75
C SER A 36 -37.02 -17.23 29.78
N ASN A 37 -36.12 -16.38 29.29
CA ASN A 37 -35.24 -15.56 30.09
C ASN A 37 -34.29 -16.29 31.07
N ALA A 38 -34.01 -17.58 30.81
CA ALA A 38 -33.17 -18.39 31.69
C ALA A 38 -31.69 -17.98 31.70
N ILE A 39 -31.18 -17.42 30.59
CA ILE A 39 -29.80 -16.93 30.44
C ILE A 39 -29.77 -15.40 30.34
N PHE A 40 -30.52 -14.84 29.40
CA PHE A 40 -30.60 -13.40 29.15
C PHE A 40 -32.03 -12.90 29.36
N PRO A 41 -32.23 -11.67 29.84
CA PRO A 41 -33.55 -11.04 29.86
C PRO A 41 -34.01 -10.62 28.45
N ASP A 42 -35.26 -10.20 28.34
CA ASP A 42 -35.85 -9.62 27.13
C ASP A 42 -35.00 -8.45 26.58
N ILE A 43 -35.09 -8.22 25.26
CA ILE A 43 -34.41 -7.12 24.59
C ILE A 43 -35.30 -5.88 24.67
N SER A 44 -34.82 -4.80 25.29
CA SER A 44 -35.58 -3.57 25.42
C SER A 44 -35.53 -2.70 24.15
N GLU A 45 -36.47 -1.75 23.99
CA GLU A 45 -36.40 -0.75 22.92
C GLU A 45 -35.11 0.08 22.97
N LEU A 46 -34.57 0.33 24.17
CA LEU A 46 -33.30 1.02 24.34
C LEU A 46 -32.13 0.19 23.77
N ASP A 47 -32.14 -1.13 24.01
CA ASP A 47 -31.12 -2.04 23.46
C ASP A 47 -31.17 -2.07 21.92
N ARG A 48 -32.37 -1.94 21.34
CA ARG A 48 -32.59 -1.85 19.89
C ARG A 48 -32.23 -0.48 19.30
N ALA A 49 -32.36 0.59 20.08
CA ALA A 49 -32.00 1.94 19.65
C ALA A 49 -30.49 2.20 19.72
N GLY A 50 -29.84 1.78 20.81
CA GLY A 50 -28.41 2.00 21.06
C GLY A 50 -27.50 0.87 20.58
N GLY A 51 -28.03 -0.35 20.43
CA GLY A 51 -27.22 -1.56 20.33
C GLY A 51 -26.70 -1.98 21.71
N ARG A 52 -26.54 -3.28 21.95
CA ARG A 52 -26.10 -3.81 23.26
C ARG A 52 -25.25 -5.06 23.14
N VAL A 53 -24.31 -5.21 24.08
CA VAL A 53 -23.58 -6.46 24.34
C VAL A 53 -23.88 -6.91 25.76
N SER A 54 -24.22 -8.18 25.93
CA SER A 54 -24.41 -8.78 27.24
C SER A 54 -23.63 -10.08 27.37
N LEU A 55 -22.96 -10.26 28.50
CA LEU A 55 -22.18 -11.47 28.78
C LEU A 55 -22.83 -12.26 29.92
N ARG A 56 -22.92 -13.57 29.77
CA ARG A 56 -23.39 -14.50 30.80
C ARG A 56 -22.44 -15.67 30.93
N LYS A 57 -21.97 -15.92 32.15
CA LYS A 57 -21.17 -17.11 32.43
C LYS A 57 -22.09 -18.27 32.75
N THR A 58 -21.80 -19.41 32.14
CA THR A 58 -22.49 -20.68 32.35
C THR A 58 -21.46 -21.77 32.51
N PHE A 59 -21.87 -22.91 33.04
CA PHE A 59 -20.98 -24.05 33.19
C PHE A 59 -21.62 -25.29 32.59
N LEU A 60 -20.90 -25.98 31.72
CA LEU A 60 -21.18 -27.38 31.45
C LEU A 60 -20.74 -28.16 32.69
N GLY A 61 -21.63 -28.88 33.35
CA GLY A 61 -21.30 -29.70 34.52
C GLY A 61 -21.85 -31.12 34.43
N ILE A 62 -21.05 -32.09 34.87
CA ILE A 62 -21.46 -33.49 35.04
C ILE A 62 -21.88 -33.71 36.48
N GLN A 63 -23.08 -34.25 36.69
CA GLN A 63 -23.74 -34.32 38.01
C GLN A 63 -23.94 -35.76 38.50
N THR A 64 -22.90 -36.60 38.43
CA THR A 64 -22.90 -37.96 39.00
C THR A 64 -22.24 -38.03 40.38
N ASP A 65 -22.64 -39.01 41.19
CA ASP A 65 -22.08 -39.25 42.53
C ASP A 65 -20.81 -40.13 42.52
N ASP A 66 -20.14 -40.20 41.37
CA ASP A 66 -18.91 -40.93 41.10
C ASP A 66 -17.91 -40.06 40.31
N THR A 67 -16.84 -40.66 39.79
CA THR A 67 -15.83 -39.99 38.96
C THR A 67 -15.83 -40.53 37.53
N ASP A 68 -16.98 -41.02 37.04
CA ASP A 68 -17.08 -41.53 35.67
C ASP A 68 -16.76 -40.40 34.69
N THR A 69 -16.04 -40.71 33.61
CA THR A 69 -15.51 -39.70 32.70
C THR A 69 -16.49 -39.39 31.58
N TYR A 70 -16.76 -38.10 31.36
CA TYR A 70 -17.46 -37.63 30.17
C TYR A 70 -16.42 -37.28 29.09
N PHE A 71 -16.40 -38.03 28.00
CA PHE A 71 -15.34 -37.98 27.00
C PHE A 71 -15.61 -36.91 25.93
N GLY A 72 -14.56 -36.21 25.49
CA GLY A 72 -14.62 -35.33 24.33
C GLY A 72 -15.62 -34.16 24.45
N ALA A 73 -15.86 -33.65 25.66
CA ALA A 73 -16.87 -32.66 25.92
C ALA A 73 -16.65 -31.38 25.09
N ASN A 74 -17.72 -30.87 24.47
CA ASN A 74 -17.71 -29.63 23.71
C ASN A 74 -19.09 -28.95 23.71
N VAL A 75 -19.10 -27.65 23.45
CA VAL A 75 -20.33 -26.83 23.37
C VAL A 75 -20.38 -26.12 22.03
N ILE A 76 -21.55 -26.13 21.39
CA ILE A 76 -21.85 -25.37 20.17
C ILE A 76 -23.10 -24.51 20.35
N VAL A 77 -23.22 -23.47 19.53
CA VAL A 77 -24.53 -22.87 19.22
C VAL A 77 -25.12 -23.71 18.09
N ALA A 78 -26.20 -24.44 18.34
CA ALA A 78 -26.76 -25.38 17.37
C ALA A 78 -27.75 -24.70 16.41
N ASP A 79 -28.53 -23.75 16.94
CA ASP A 79 -29.48 -22.93 16.19
C ASP A 79 -29.27 -21.46 16.63
N PRO A 80 -29.05 -20.53 15.68
CA PRO A 80 -28.92 -19.11 15.98
C PRO A 80 -30.26 -18.47 16.39
N PRO A 81 -30.21 -17.26 16.97
CA PRO A 81 -31.37 -16.36 17.03
C PRO A 81 -32.07 -16.22 15.66
N GLN A 82 -33.39 -16.09 15.67
CA GLN A 82 -34.20 -15.87 14.47
C GLN A 82 -34.14 -14.42 13.98
N ASP A 83 -33.91 -13.47 14.90
CA ASP A 83 -33.68 -12.08 14.50
C ASP A 83 -32.27 -11.93 13.92
N PRO A 84 -32.11 -11.53 12.65
CA PRO A 84 -30.79 -11.37 12.02
C PRO A 84 -29.93 -10.26 12.67
N ARG A 85 -30.53 -9.39 13.50
CA ARG A 85 -29.82 -8.36 14.27
C ARG A 85 -29.33 -8.85 15.63
N VAL A 86 -29.61 -10.09 16.00
CA VAL A 86 -29.17 -10.70 17.26
C VAL A 86 -28.19 -11.84 16.97
N SER A 87 -27.01 -11.78 17.57
CA SER A 87 -26.01 -12.85 17.47
C SER A 87 -25.66 -13.41 18.84
N VAL A 88 -25.32 -14.71 18.86
CA VAL A 88 -24.80 -15.39 20.05
C VAL A 88 -23.44 -15.98 19.73
N THR A 89 -22.45 -15.64 20.56
CA THR A 89 -21.06 -16.08 20.43
C THR A 89 -20.61 -16.69 21.74
N LEU A 90 -19.85 -17.79 21.70
CA LEU A 90 -19.28 -18.40 22.91
C LEU A 90 -17.76 -18.22 22.95
N PHE A 91 -17.22 -18.09 24.15
CA PHE A 91 -15.78 -18.16 24.41
C PHE A 91 -15.54 -18.71 25.82
N SER A 92 -14.28 -18.97 26.16
CA SER A 92 -13.90 -19.35 27.53
C SER A 92 -12.57 -18.73 27.91
N THR A 93 -12.47 -18.28 29.17
CA THR A 93 -11.22 -17.86 29.80
C THR A 93 -10.50 -19.03 30.49
N LYS A 94 -11.14 -20.21 30.53
CA LYS A 94 -10.74 -21.40 31.30
C LYS A 94 -10.62 -21.16 32.82
N ASN A 95 -11.04 -20.01 33.32
CA ASN A 95 -11.03 -19.69 34.74
C ASN A 95 -12.43 -19.92 35.33
N THR A 96 -12.51 -20.75 36.38
CA THR A 96 -13.76 -21.08 37.05
C THR A 96 -14.38 -19.90 37.81
N PHE A 97 -13.59 -18.92 38.25
CA PHE A 97 -14.05 -17.84 39.13
C PHE A 97 -13.98 -16.44 38.51
N ASP A 98 -13.63 -16.33 37.23
CA ASP A 98 -13.52 -15.01 36.60
C ASP A 98 -14.86 -14.26 36.53
N THR A 99 -14.74 -12.93 36.63
CA THR A 99 -15.86 -11.99 36.54
C THR A 99 -16.00 -11.41 35.14
N ARG A 100 -17.11 -10.72 34.88
CA ARG A 100 -17.42 -10.05 33.62
C ARG A 100 -16.32 -9.06 33.24
N THR A 101 -15.80 -8.28 34.18
CA THR A 101 -14.70 -7.33 33.92
C THR A 101 -13.44 -8.03 33.41
N GLN A 102 -13.10 -9.19 33.98
CA GLN A 102 -11.95 -9.98 33.55
C GLN A 102 -12.20 -10.65 32.19
N ALA A 103 -13.43 -11.12 31.95
CA ALA A 103 -13.84 -11.69 30.67
C ALA A 103 -13.88 -10.64 29.54
N ALA A 104 -14.39 -9.44 29.81
CA ALA A 104 -14.37 -8.30 28.87
C ALA A 104 -12.94 -7.88 28.53
N SER A 105 -12.06 -7.77 29.55
CA SER A 105 -10.63 -7.47 29.33
C SER A 105 -9.95 -8.50 28.41
N ARG A 106 -10.39 -9.77 28.46
CA ARG A 106 -9.91 -10.83 27.57
C ARG A 106 -10.42 -10.65 26.15
N ILE A 107 -11.70 -10.29 25.96
CA ILE A 107 -12.27 -9.99 24.64
C ILE A 107 -11.53 -8.82 23.97
N GLU A 108 -11.26 -7.76 24.74
CA GLU A 108 -10.59 -6.57 24.24
C GLU A 108 -9.11 -6.77 23.90
N SER A 109 -8.51 -7.92 24.26
CA SER A 109 -7.09 -8.21 23.96
C SER A 109 -6.80 -8.51 22.47
N TYR A 110 -7.72 -8.18 21.58
CA TYR A 110 -7.61 -8.40 20.12
C TYR A 110 -6.54 -7.53 19.44
N LEU A 111 -6.36 -6.29 19.89
CA LEU A 111 -5.26 -5.42 19.43
C LEU A 111 -4.14 -5.34 20.48
N THR A 112 -2.91 -5.58 20.03
CA THR A 112 -1.68 -5.34 20.79
C THR A 112 -0.97 -4.08 20.34
N ARG A 113 -0.09 -3.56 21.22
CA ARG A 113 0.73 -2.37 20.97
C ARG A 113 1.77 -2.69 19.88
N GLY A 114 1.71 -1.96 18.77
CA GLY A 114 2.65 -2.05 17.65
C GLY A 114 3.84 -1.08 17.78
N PRO A 115 4.58 -0.86 16.67
CA PRO A 115 5.68 0.10 16.63
C PRO A 115 5.20 1.54 16.83
N GLU A 116 6.13 2.44 17.19
CA GLU A 116 5.83 3.88 17.26
C GLU A 116 5.47 4.40 15.86
N TRP A 117 4.39 5.17 15.77
CA TRP A 117 3.89 5.74 14.52
C TRP A 117 4.85 6.81 13.99
N GLY A 118 4.88 7.02 12.67
CA GLY A 118 5.69 8.03 11.99
C GLY A 118 5.22 9.47 12.29
N GLY A 119 5.28 9.91 13.54
CA GLY A 119 4.75 11.19 13.99
C GLY A 119 4.53 11.22 15.50
N TYR A 120 4.18 12.40 16.03
CA TYR A 120 3.85 12.52 17.45
C TYR A 120 2.69 13.47 17.68
N MET A 121 2.10 13.37 18.87
CA MET A 121 0.98 14.19 19.31
C MET A 121 1.42 15.66 19.44
N TYR A 122 0.80 16.54 18.66
CA TYR A 122 1.14 17.96 18.59
C TYR A 122 0.43 18.74 19.69
N GLU A 123 1.20 19.29 20.64
CA GLU A 123 0.66 19.98 21.82
C GLU A 123 -0.26 19.11 22.72
N ASN A 124 -0.59 19.64 23.90
CA ASN A 124 -1.35 18.90 24.90
C ASN A 124 -2.81 18.72 24.49
N HIS A 125 -3.36 17.54 24.80
CA HIS A 125 -4.77 17.25 24.64
C HIS A 125 -5.36 16.79 25.97
N ILE A 126 -6.61 17.18 26.20
CA ILE A 126 -7.29 17.03 27.48
C ILE A 126 -8.40 15.98 27.40
N VAL A 127 -8.75 15.44 28.56
CA VAL A 127 -9.90 14.55 28.73
C VAL A 127 -11.16 15.15 28.11
N GLY A 128 -11.97 14.32 27.43
CA GLY A 128 -13.19 14.72 26.74
C GLY A 128 -13.03 15.15 25.28
N GLN A 129 -11.81 15.41 24.80
CA GLN A 129 -11.59 15.76 23.39
C GLN A 129 -11.81 14.55 22.46
N ARG A 130 -12.49 14.79 21.33
CA ARG A 130 -12.73 13.80 20.25
C ARG A 130 -11.86 14.04 19.02
N VAL A 131 -10.83 14.86 19.15
CA VAL A 131 -9.91 15.19 18.06
C VAL A 131 -8.51 15.22 18.64
N ILE A 132 -7.57 14.62 17.93
CA ILE A 132 -6.14 14.77 18.20
C ILE A 132 -5.43 15.36 16.99
N GLN A 133 -4.38 16.13 17.24
CA GLN A 133 -3.49 16.65 16.22
C GLN A 133 -2.15 15.93 16.29
N LEU A 134 -1.66 15.51 15.13
CA LEU A 134 -0.35 14.90 14.98
C LEU A 134 0.56 15.83 14.18
N PHE A 135 1.83 15.87 14.57
CA PHE A 135 2.90 16.53 13.84
C PHE A 135 3.68 15.48 13.04
N GLN A 136 3.62 15.58 11.71
CA GLN A 136 4.22 14.58 10.81
C GLN A 136 4.97 15.23 9.63
N ARG A 137 5.90 14.48 9.01
CA ARG A 137 6.60 14.92 7.80
C ARG A 137 5.62 14.93 6.60
N PRO A 138 5.77 15.85 5.63
CA PRO A 138 4.90 15.88 4.45
C PRO A 138 4.92 14.60 3.60
N SER A 139 6.04 13.87 3.59
CA SER A 139 6.23 12.61 2.87
C SER A 139 5.73 11.37 3.63
N GLU A 140 5.32 11.51 4.89
CA GLU A 140 4.94 10.39 5.75
C GLU A 140 3.49 9.98 5.50
N GLN A 141 3.20 8.68 5.65
CA GLN A 141 1.85 8.18 5.50
C GLN A 141 0.93 8.74 6.60
N LEU A 142 -0.24 9.22 6.20
CA LEU A 142 -1.32 9.62 7.12
C LEU A 142 -1.99 8.37 7.72
N PRO A 143 -2.52 8.44 8.95
CA PRO A 143 -3.37 7.37 9.47
C PRO A 143 -4.53 7.13 8.52
N ASN A 144 -4.89 5.88 8.29
CA ASN A 144 -6.08 5.58 7.50
C ASN A 144 -7.34 5.83 8.34
N VAL A 145 -8.43 6.24 7.70
CA VAL A 145 -9.75 6.23 8.33
C VAL A 145 -10.08 4.79 8.74
N GLY A 146 -10.55 4.60 9.98
CA GLY A 146 -10.80 3.30 10.60
C GLY A 146 -9.59 2.68 11.33
N GLN A 147 -8.37 3.23 11.16
CA GLN A 147 -7.18 2.72 11.83
C GLN A 147 -7.23 3.00 13.34
N THR A 148 -6.91 1.99 14.16
CA THR A 148 -6.74 2.15 15.60
C THR A 148 -5.28 2.45 15.92
N LEU A 149 -5.04 3.56 16.63
CA LEU A 149 -3.75 3.96 17.20
C LEU A 149 -3.77 3.80 18.73
N VAL A 150 -2.60 3.73 19.35
CA VAL A 150 -2.46 3.65 20.81
C VAL A 150 -1.69 4.86 21.32
N LEU A 151 -2.30 5.57 22.27
CA LEU A 151 -1.69 6.66 23.03
C LEU A 151 -1.14 6.09 24.33
N ILE A 152 0.15 6.30 24.59
CA ILE A 152 0.82 5.83 25.81
C ILE A 152 1.62 6.97 26.45
N HIS A 153 1.23 7.36 27.65
CA HIS A 153 1.98 8.29 28.48
C HIS A 153 2.70 7.52 29.60
N ASN A 154 3.96 7.86 29.89
CA ASN A 154 4.79 7.23 30.93
C ASN A 154 4.91 5.69 30.82
N GLU A 155 5.11 5.18 29.59
CA GLU A 155 5.27 3.74 29.32
C GLU A 155 6.30 3.08 30.25
N GLY A 156 5.91 2.02 30.95
CA GLY A 156 6.77 1.26 31.88
C GLY A 156 6.91 1.84 33.29
N LEU A 157 6.19 2.93 33.62
CA LEU A 157 6.16 3.54 34.95
C LEU A 157 4.83 3.26 35.65
N SER A 158 4.78 3.45 36.97
CA SER A 158 3.55 3.29 37.77
C SER A 158 2.43 4.27 37.41
N THR A 159 2.76 5.36 36.71
CA THR A 159 1.84 6.38 36.21
C THR A 159 1.48 6.20 34.73
N GLU A 160 1.69 5.00 34.17
CA GLU A 160 1.36 4.68 32.78
C GLU A 160 -0.13 4.92 32.50
N LYS A 161 -0.42 5.70 31.45
CA LYS A 161 -1.77 5.90 30.93
C LYS A 161 -1.82 5.40 29.49
N VAL A 162 -2.74 4.49 29.20
CA VAL A 162 -2.89 3.89 27.87
C VAL A 162 -4.31 4.04 27.38
N GLN A 163 -4.46 4.50 26.13
CA GLN A 163 -5.76 4.56 25.47
C GLN A 163 -5.63 4.17 23.99
N TYR A 164 -6.51 3.28 23.53
CA TYR A 164 -6.69 3.00 22.12
C TYR A 164 -7.67 4.02 21.54
N VAL A 165 -7.37 4.57 20.37
CA VAL A 165 -8.20 5.57 19.69
C VAL A 165 -8.34 5.19 18.22
N ARG A 166 -9.56 5.21 17.68
CA ARG A 166 -9.84 4.91 16.27
C ARG A 166 -10.10 6.19 15.51
N ALA A 167 -9.43 6.35 14.37
CA ALA A 167 -9.61 7.48 13.47
C ALA A 167 -10.95 7.36 12.72
N THR A 168 -11.85 8.34 12.86
CA THR A 168 -13.11 8.44 12.12
C THR A 168 -12.99 9.33 10.89
N ALA A 169 -12.15 10.35 10.96
CA ALA A 169 -11.76 11.19 9.84
C ALA A 169 -10.30 11.61 10.00
N VAL A 170 -9.60 11.76 8.89
CA VAL A 170 -8.20 12.20 8.87
C VAL A 170 -8.07 13.28 7.81
N SER A 171 -7.60 14.45 8.23
CA SER A 171 -7.24 15.54 7.33
C SER A 171 -5.84 16.03 7.64
N ALA A 172 -5.08 16.42 6.62
CA ALA A 172 -3.75 16.96 6.78
C ALA A 172 -3.69 18.36 6.18
N LYS A 173 -3.10 19.29 6.92
CA LYS A 173 -2.80 20.63 6.43
C LYS A 173 -1.30 20.84 6.53
N GLU A 174 -0.66 21.04 5.38
CA GLU A 174 0.73 21.49 5.35
C GLU A 174 0.80 22.91 5.92
N ARG A 175 1.69 23.12 6.89
CA ARG A 175 1.98 24.43 7.47
C ARG A 175 3.48 24.67 7.46
N THR A 176 3.84 25.93 7.24
CA THR A 176 5.20 26.41 7.42
C THR A 176 5.40 26.77 8.89
N PHE A 177 6.44 26.20 9.49
CA PHE A 177 6.92 26.51 10.83
C PHE A 177 8.25 27.23 10.71
N THR A 178 8.49 28.20 11.57
CA THR A 178 9.72 28.97 11.62
C THR A 178 10.44 28.61 12.91
N PHE A 179 11.75 28.38 12.84
CA PHE A 179 12.58 28.27 14.04
C PHE A 179 13.74 29.26 13.96
N ASP A 180 14.15 29.74 15.12
CA ASP A 180 15.30 30.62 15.24
C ASP A 180 16.58 29.79 15.24
N GLN A 181 17.44 30.06 14.27
CA GLN A 181 18.80 29.55 14.25
C GLN A 181 19.76 30.73 14.31
N SER A 182 20.39 30.93 15.48
CA SER A 182 21.39 31.98 15.71
C SER A 182 20.93 33.39 15.31
N GLY A 183 19.65 33.72 15.53
CA GLY A 183 19.07 35.04 15.22
C GLY A 183 18.53 35.21 13.79
N ALA A 184 18.53 34.15 12.97
CA ALA A 184 17.87 34.13 11.67
C ALA A 184 16.70 33.12 11.65
N ALA A 185 15.52 33.61 11.28
CA ALA A 185 14.31 32.81 11.11
C ALA A 185 14.44 31.91 9.87
N THR A 186 14.39 30.59 10.07
CA THR A 186 14.41 29.60 8.98
C THR A 186 13.11 28.81 8.97
N ASP A 187 12.50 28.70 7.79
CA ASP A 187 11.23 28.02 7.59
C ASP A 187 11.40 26.54 7.24
N TYR A 188 10.51 25.70 7.76
CA TYR A 188 10.37 24.30 7.38
C TYR A 188 8.89 23.91 7.31
N LYS A 189 8.57 22.91 6.48
CA LYS A 189 7.19 22.45 6.28
C LYS A 189 6.91 21.20 7.10
N ALA A 190 5.73 21.15 7.72
CA ALA A 190 5.22 19.97 8.39
C ALA A 190 3.72 19.84 8.16
N ASN A 191 3.22 18.61 8.18
CA ASN A 191 1.80 18.34 8.18
C ASN A 191 1.29 18.36 9.62
N ILE A 192 0.29 19.20 9.86
CA ILE A 192 -0.59 19.05 11.02
C ILE A 192 -1.75 18.17 10.58
N VAL A 193 -1.76 16.95 11.11
CA VAL A 193 -2.74 15.94 10.78
C VAL A 193 -3.79 15.94 11.88
N THR A 194 -5.00 16.37 11.52
CA THR A 194 -6.15 16.36 12.41
C THR A 194 -6.84 15.03 12.26
N VAL A 195 -6.87 14.26 13.35
CA VAL A 195 -7.51 12.95 13.44
C VAL A 195 -8.73 13.10 14.35
N GLU A 196 -9.90 12.95 13.77
CA GLU A 196 -11.13 12.83 14.55
C GLU A 196 -11.20 11.42 15.13
N LEU A 197 -11.61 11.33 16.39
CA LEU A 197 -11.64 10.10 17.17
C LEU A 197 -13.07 9.62 17.36
N SER A 198 -13.24 8.30 17.36
CA SER A 198 -14.51 7.67 17.75
C SER A 198 -14.88 7.97 19.20
N ASP A 199 -13.91 7.83 20.10
CA ASP A 199 -14.05 7.95 21.54
C ASP A 199 -13.36 9.22 22.02
N ALA A 200 -13.95 9.85 23.03
CA ALA A 200 -13.28 10.95 23.71
C ALA A 200 -12.04 10.44 24.46
N LEU A 201 -11.02 11.30 24.59
CA LEU A 201 -9.88 11.01 25.45
C LEU A 201 -10.34 10.80 26.89
N ARG A 202 -9.97 9.68 27.50
CA ARG A 202 -10.28 9.31 28.90
C ARG A 202 -9.25 9.89 29.87
N TYR A 203 -8.10 10.31 29.35
CA TYR A 203 -7.01 10.90 30.12
C TYR A 203 -6.43 12.13 29.41
N ASP A 204 -5.79 13.00 30.18
CA ASP A 204 -4.93 14.03 29.63
C ASP A 204 -3.65 13.41 29.07
N PHE A 205 -3.32 13.79 27.85
CA PHE A 205 -2.12 13.36 27.13
C PHE A 205 -1.24 14.57 26.84
N ALA A 206 -0.02 14.55 27.39
CA ALA A 206 0.98 15.56 27.08
C ALA A 206 1.48 15.38 25.65
N GLY A 207 1.39 16.42 24.83
CA GLY A 207 1.95 16.41 23.48
C GLY A 207 3.39 16.89 23.45
N SER A 208 3.88 17.15 22.26
CA SER A 208 5.18 17.80 22.06
C SER A 208 5.03 18.99 21.12
N PRO A 209 5.77 20.09 21.36
CA PRO A 209 5.76 21.24 20.48
C PRO A 209 6.39 20.90 19.13
N ALA A 210 6.15 21.75 18.14
CA ALA A 210 6.71 21.59 16.80
C ALA A 210 8.24 21.52 16.85
N SER A 211 8.80 20.47 16.25
CA SER A 211 10.24 20.22 16.20
C SER A 211 10.68 19.92 14.78
N ARG A 212 11.72 20.63 14.32
CA ARG A 212 12.35 20.41 13.00
C ARG A 212 12.93 19.00 12.83
N TYR A 213 13.25 18.34 13.94
CA TYR A 213 13.78 16.97 13.94
C TYR A 213 12.67 15.93 13.82
N PHE A 214 11.40 16.36 13.92
CA PHE A 214 10.23 15.50 14.02
C PHE A 214 10.37 14.48 15.18
N GLN A 215 10.95 14.92 16.29
CA GLN A 215 11.11 14.14 17.51
C GLN A 215 10.18 14.65 18.59
N ARG A 216 9.50 13.71 19.25
CA ARG A 216 8.71 13.94 20.46
C ARG A 216 9.62 14.31 21.65
N ALA A 217 9.11 15.12 22.57
CA ALA A 217 9.75 15.39 23.86
C ALA A 217 9.80 14.11 24.73
N ALA A 218 10.81 13.98 25.60
CA ALA A 218 10.98 12.79 26.44
C ALA A 218 9.73 12.47 27.31
N SER A 219 9.05 13.50 27.81
CA SER A 219 7.80 13.42 28.58
C SER A 219 6.53 13.37 27.73
N GLY A 220 6.63 13.48 26.41
CA GLY A 220 5.50 13.46 25.50
C GLY A 220 4.90 12.07 25.32
N THR A 221 3.60 12.03 25.00
CA THR A 221 2.84 10.82 24.74
C THR A 221 3.38 10.09 23.51
N LYS A 222 3.69 8.80 23.67
CA LYS A 222 4.04 7.91 22.56
C LYS A 222 2.77 7.58 21.78
N LEU A 223 2.84 7.72 20.47
CA LEU A 223 1.81 7.29 19.55
C LEU A 223 2.28 6.00 18.87
N ARG A 224 1.56 4.90 19.05
CA ARG A 224 1.91 3.61 18.44
C ARG A 224 0.82 3.16 17.48
N ASP A 225 1.22 2.40 16.47
CA ASP A 225 0.29 1.61 15.68
C ASP A 225 -0.20 0.41 16.51
N THR A 226 -1.22 -0.30 16.01
CA THR A 226 -1.72 -1.54 16.60
C THR A 226 -1.36 -2.74 15.74
N THR A 227 -1.20 -3.91 16.36
CA THR A 227 -1.09 -5.21 15.67
C THR A 227 -2.22 -6.11 16.12
N VAL A 228 -2.72 -6.97 15.24
CA VAL A 228 -3.75 -7.95 15.60
C VAL A 228 -3.08 -9.08 16.38
N ALA A 229 -3.52 -9.29 17.61
CA ALA A 229 -3.21 -10.45 18.41
C ALA A 229 -4.47 -11.31 18.49
N ASP A 230 -4.54 -12.37 17.69
CA ASP A 230 -5.65 -13.32 17.74
C ASP A 230 -5.56 -14.19 19.00
N ALA A 231 -5.85 -13.59 20.16
CA ALA A 231 -5.68 -14.24 21.46
C ALA A 231 -6.98 -14.94 21.93
N GLY A 232 -8.13 -14.61 21.36
CA GLY A 232 -9.46 -15.12 21.75
C GLY A 232 -9.97 -16.21 20.81
N THR A 233 -10.37 -17.36 21.35
CA THR A 233 -11.13 -18.36 20.57
C THR A 233 -12.61 -18.04 20.67
N TYR A 234 -13.21 -17.54 19.59
CA TYR A 234 -14.64 -17.34 19.47
C TYR A 234 -15.27 -18.49 18.71
N VAL A 235 -16.45 -18.93 19.16
CA VAL A 235 -17.25 -19.92 18.44
C VAL A 235 -18.67 -19.42 18.23
N GLY A 236 -19.31 -19.88 17.17
CA GLY A 236 -20.64 -19.43 16.76
C GLY A 236 -21.26 -20.39 15.74
N VAL A 237 -22.29 -19.91 15.06
CA VAL A 237 -23.06 -20.68 14.08
C VAL A 237 -23.48 -19.81 12.91
N VAL A 238 -23.53 -20.40 11.72
CA VAL A 238 -23.98 -19.74 10.49
C VAL A 238 -24.74 -20.75 9.61
N PRO A 239 -25.75 -20.29 8.84
CA PRO A 239 -26.43 -21.14 7.88
C PRO A 239 -25.54 -21.45 6.67
N LEU A 240 -25.77 -22.62 6.06
CA LEU A 240 -25.23 -23.01 4.78
C LEU A 240 -26.01 -22.34 3.65
N VAL A 241 -25.27 -21.83 2.67
CA VAL A 241 -25.82 -21.22 1.43
C VAL A 241 -26.26 -22.30 0.47
N ASP A 242 -25.42 -23.31 0.28
CA ASP A 242 -25.66 -24.43 -0.62
C ASP A 242 -25.95 -25.71 0.16
N ALA A 243 -26.67 -26.64 -0.46
CA ALA A 243 -26.81 -27.99 0.09
C ALA A 243 -25.46 -28.71 0.06
N ALA A 244 -25.17 -29.50 1.10
CA ALA A 244 -23.97 -30.32 1.20
C ALA A 244 -24.34 -31.81 1.14
N GLY A 245 -23.69 -32.55 0.26
CA GLY A 245 -23.92 -33.96 0.02
C GLY A 245 -23.08 -34.88 0.90
N LEU A 246 -23.53 -36.13 1.01
CA LEU A 246 -22.72 -37.22 1.52
C LEU A 246 -21.46 -37.39 0.65
N GLY A 247 -20.29 -37.43 1.28
CA GLY A 247 -19.00 -37.52 0.60
C GLY A 247 -18.30 -36.18 0.39
N ASP A 248 -18.98 -35.05 0.56
CA ASP A 248 -18.37 -33.73 0.35
C ASP A 248 -17.31 -33.42 1.40
N LEU A 249 -16.22 -32.78 0.96
CA LEU A 249 -15.13 -32.31 1.80
C LEU A 249 -15.21 -30.80 2.09
N THR A 250 -16.13 -30.09 1.44
CA THR A 250 -16.29 -28.65 1.55
C THR A 250 -17.75 -28.29 1.76
N VAL A 251 -17.99 -27.18 2.46
CA VAL A 251 -19.32 -26.57 2.61
C VAL A 251 -19.23 -25.07 2.40
N LYS A 252 -20.34 -24.48 1.95
CA LYS A 252 -20.48 -23.04 1.77
C LYS A 252 -21.31 -22.43 2.89
N ALA A 253 -20.66 -21.80 3.85
CA ALA A 253 -21.28 -21.00 4.89
C ALA A 253 -21.65 -19.59 4.39
N ALA A 254 -22.70 -19.00 4.95
CA ALA A 254 -23.11 -17.63 4.62
C ALA A 254 -22.12 -16.55 5.08
N SER A 255 -21.32 -16.85 6.11
CA SER A 255 -20.28 -15.97 6.65
C SER A 255 -19.26 -16.79 7.45
N MET A 256 -18.02 -16.31 7.53
CA MET A 256 -16.99 -16.87 8.43
C MET A 256 -16.92 -16.19 9.78
N PHE A 257 -17.72 -15.14 9.95
CA PHE A 257 -17.70 -14.26 11.09
C PHE A 257 -19.06 -14.20 11.77
N THR A 258 -19.01 -13.93 13.08
CA THR A 258 -20.17 -13.53 13.88
C THR A 258 -19.99 -12.10 14.36
N GLN A 259 -21.09 -11.40 14.63
CA GLN A 259 -21.06 -10.08 15.24
C GLN A 259 -20.77 -10.23 16.74
N LEU A 260 -19.68 -9.60 17.23
CA LEU A 260 -19.32 -9.60 18.65
C LEU A 260 -19.73 -8.30 19.35
N VAL A 261 -19.61 -7.17 18.68
CA VAL A 261 -20.09 -5.85 19.18
C VAL A 261 -20.94 -5.17 18.12
N PRO A 262 -21.98 -4.38 18.49
CA PRO A 262 -22.76 -3.67 17.50
C PRO A 262 -21.90 -2.59 16.84
N SER A 263 -22.17 -2.30 15.57
CA SER A 263 -21.48 -1.26 14.82
C SER A 263 -22.49 -0.42 14.06
N ALA A 264 -22.30 0.91 14.09
CA ALA A 264 -23.10 1.85 13.32
C ALA A 264 -22.27 2.29 12.11
N GLN A 265 -22.88 2.35 10.92
CA GLN A 265 -22.19 2.76 9.70
C GLN A 265 -22.32 4.26 9.49
N THR A 266 -21.21 4.91 9.20
CA THR A 266 -21.13 6.31 8.74
C THR A 266 -20.42 6.34 7.40
N GLU A 267 -20.99 7.06 6.45
CA GLU A 267 -20.44 7.19 5.09
C GLU A 267 -19.47 8.37 5.02
N THR A 268 -18.26 8.13 4.52
CA THR A 268 -17.27 9.19 4.26
C THR A 268 -17.03 9.29 2.75
N PRO A 269 -17.29 10.45 2.13
CA PRO A 269 -17.05 10.63 0.70
C PRO A 269 -15.56 10.81 0.41
N ILE A 270 -15.09 10.17 -0.66
CA ILE A 270 -13.75 10.30 -1.24
C ILE A 270 -13.94 10.85 -2.66
N SER A 271 -13.39 12.03 -2.94
CA SER A 271 -13.60 12.74 -4.22
C SER A 271 -12.29 13.12 -4.88
N ASP A 272 -12.25 12.98 -6.21
CA ASP A 272 -11.20 13.42 -7.13
C ASP A 272 -9.79 12.91 -6.77
N VAL A 273 -9.70 11.64 -6.36
CA VAL A 273 -8.42 11.04 -5.97
C VAL A 273 -7.74 10.40 -7.18
N ARG A 274 -6.41 10.56 -7.27
CA ARG A 274 -5.59 9.90 -8.29
C ARG A 274 -5.42 8.41 -7.99
N SER A 275 -5.41 7.59 -9.03
CA SER A 275 -5.16 6.14 -8.89
C SER A 275 -3.73 5.80 -8.43
N ASN A 276 -2.76 6.73 -8.49
CA ASN A 276 -1.34 6.45 -8.27
C ASN A 276 -0.78 6.75 -6.88
N GLY A 277 -1.56 7.38 -5.97
CA GLY A 277 -1.27 7.45 -4.53
C GLY A 277 0.04 8.11 -4.05
N VAL A 278 0.98 8.50 -4.93
CA VAL A 278 2.27 9.15 -4.60
C VAL A 278 2.69 10.08 -5.75
N SER A 279 3.37 11.18 -5.42
CA SER A 279 4.02 12.08 -6.38
C SER A 279 5.54 12.11 -6.22
N ALA A 280 6.22 12.21 -7.36
CA ALA A 280 7.63 12.54 -7.57
C ALA A 280 8.65 11.41 -7.36
N ALA A 281 9.35 11.09 -8.46
CA ALA A 281 10.57 10.31 -8.46
C ALA A 281 11.66 11.13 -9.17
N LEU A 282 12.90 11.04 -8.69
CA LEU A 282 14.03 11.77 -9.27
C LEU A 282 14.63 11.00 -10.43
N VAL A 283 14.87 11.70 -11.54
CA VAL A 283 15.56 11.15 -12.72
C VAL A 283 16.94 11.81 -12.85
N ALA A 284 17.96 11.02 -13.16
CA ALA A 284 19.31 11.52 -13.37
C ALA A 284 19.38 12.41 -14.63
N THR A 285 19.99 13.59 -14.47
CA THR A 285 20.21 14.59 -15.54
C THR A 285 21.59 14.43 -16.21
N GLY A 286 22.32 13.35 -15.94
CA GLY A 286 23.58 12.98 -16.61
C GLY A 286 24.55 12.19 -15.72
N ALA A 287 25.84 12.20 -16.06
CA ALA A 287 26.88 11.51 -15.28
C ALA A 287 27.23 12.25 -13.98
N ALA A 288 27.88 11.54 -13.05
CA ALA A 288 28.37 12.12 -11.80
C ALA A 288 29.28 13.34 -12.06
N ILE A 289 29.19 14.33 -11.17
CA ILE A 289 30.06 15.50 -11.14
C ILE A 289 30.67 15.64 -9.76
N THR A 290 31.89 16.17 -9.69
CA THR A 290 32.54 16.55 -8.44
C THR A 290 32.65 18.06 -8.37
N ARG A 291 32.27 18.63 -7.23
CA ARG A 291 32.33 20.07 -6.94
C ARG A 291 33.06 20.34 -5.65
N THR A 292 33.83 21.42 -5.63
CA THR A 292 34.40 21.93 -4.38
C THR A 292 33.47 23.00 -3.81
N LEU A 293 32.84 22.72 -2.68
CA LEU A 293 31.99 23.67 -1.96
C LEU A 293 32.74 24.20 -0.74
N ASN A 294 32.86 25.52 -0.63
CA ASN A 294 33.49 26.18 0.50
C ASN A 294 32.43 26.67 1.47
N LEU A 295 32.31 26.00 2.62
CA LEU A 295 31.41 26.39 3.69
C LEU A 295 31.83 25.78 5.02
N ILE A 296 31.28 26.33 6.10
CA ILE A 296 31.17 25.62 7.37
C ILE A 296 30.04 24.59 7.20
N PHE A 297 30.34 23.31 7.48
CA PHE A 297 29.38 22.22 7.40
C PHE A 297 29.44 21.42 8.71
N ASN A 298 28.38 21.52 9.51
CA ASN A 298 28.27 20.95 10.85
C ASN A 298 26.78 20.69 11.19
N ASN A 299 26.46 20.30 12.41
CA ASN A 299 25.09 19.99 12.84
C ASN A 299 24.12 21.20 12.88
N SER A 300 24.64 22.41 12.73
CA SER A 300 23.90 23.67 12.73
C SER A 300 23.83 24.32 11.35
N GLN A 301 24.70 23.94 10.41
CA GLN A 301 24.72 24.51 9.06
C GLN A 301 24.64 23.43 8.00
N ALA A 302 23.57 23.47 7.21
CA ALA A 302 23.36 22.55 6.09
C ALA A 302 24.24 22.91 4.89
N MET A 303 24.55 21.92 4.07
CA MET A 303 25.20 22.09 2.79
C MET A 303 24.15 22.05 1.68
N HIS A 304 24.08 23.10 0.88
CA HIS A 304 23.28 23.15 -0.35
C HIS A 304 24.18 22.78 -1.53
N VAL A 305 23.93 21.62 -2.13
CA VAL A 305 24.76 21.08 -3.23
C VAL A 305 24.52 21.83 -4.54
N GLY A 306 23.40 22.58 -4.61
CA GLY A 306 23.06 23.46 -5.72
C GLY A 306 22.24 22.79 -6.83
N ALA A 307 21.89 21.51 -6.70
CA ALA A 307 20.97 20.80 -7.58
C ALA A 307 20.36 19.60 -6.84
N PRO A 308 19.17 19.11 -7.26
CA PRO A 308 18.66 17.84 -6.76
C PRO A 308 19.68 16.72 -6.98
N ILE A 309 19.69 15.74 -6.09
CA ILE A 309 20.69 14.67 -6.03
C ILE A 309 20.02 13.34 -6.36
N TYR A 310 20.52 12.60 -7.34
CA TYR A 310 20.01 11.26 -7.63
C TYR A 310 20.26 10.33 -6.43
N PRO A 311 19.26 9.61 -5.90
CA PRO A 311 19.41 8.83 -4.68
C PRO A 311 20.56 7.80 -4.72
N GLY A 312 21.36 7.76 -3.65
CA GLY A 312 22.51 6.87 -3.50
C GLY A 312 23.74 7.26 -4.34
N SER A 313 23.79 8.48 -4.90
CA SER A 313 24.93 8.93 -5.72
C SER A 313 25.90 9.87 -4.99
N LEU A 314 25.53 10.35 -3.80
CA LEU A 314 26.28 11.38 -3.08
C LEU A 314 27.47 10.80 -2.31
N SER A 315 28.64 11.43 -2.49
CA SER A 315 29.85 11.27 -1.68
C SER A 315 30.40 12.64 -1.32
N ILE A 316 30.79 12.86 -0.07
CA ILE A 316 31.42 14.10 0.40
C ILE A 316 32.77 13.77 1.03
N ASP A 317 33.83 14.32 0.45
CA ASP A 317 35.20 14.12 0.90
C ASP A 317 35.79 15.42 1.46
N ARG A 318 36.31 15.36 2.69
CA ARG A 318 37.09 16.43 3.31
C ARG A 318 38.22 15.86 4.15
N SER A 319 39.45 16.23 3.80
CA SER A 319 40.66 15.96 4.60
C SER A 319 40.81 14.50 5.08
N GLY A 320 40.47 13.53 4.22
CA GLY A 320 40.57 12.10 4.51
C GLY A 320 39.33 11.46 5.17
N VAL A 321 38.28 12.22 5.44
CA VAL A 321 36.96 11.71 5.86
C VAL A 321 36.03 11.69 4.66
N THR A 322 35.50 10.51 4.34
CA THR A 322 34.53 10.28 3.26
C THR A 322 33.16 9.96 3.83
N LEU A 323 32.17 10.78 3.50
CA LEU A 323 30.78 10.54 3.82
C LEU A 323 30.06 9.97 2.60
N THR A 324 29.37 8.85 2.78
CA THR A 324 28.66 8.15 1.69
C THR A 324 27.16 8.11 1.95
N ASP A 325 26.38 8.27 0.89
CA ASP A 325 24.92 8.20 0.98
C ASP A 325 24.41 6.74 0.95
N ALA A 326 23.55 6.39 1.91
CA ALA A 326 22.90 5.10 2.05
C ALA A 326 21.39 5.28 2.31
N GLY A 327 20.65 5.66 1.27
CA GLY A 327 19.19 5.74 1.28
C GLY A 327 18.65 6.93 2.09
N GLY A 328 19.25 8.11 1.92
CA GLY A 328 18.88 9.35 2.62
C GLY A 328 19.59 9.54 3.96
N ARG A 329 20.40 8.55 4.36
CA ARG A 329 21.32 8.62 5.50
C ARG A 329 22.72 8.86 5.00
N LEU A 330 23.44 9.76 5.66
CA LEU A 330 24.83 10.04 5.37
C LEU A 330 25.71 9.25 6.34
N MET A 331 26.57 8.40 5.82
CA MET A 331 27.35 7.41 6.58
C MET A 331 28.84 7.76 6.59
N ASN A 332 29.47 7.66 7.77
CA ASN A 332 30.92 7.69 7.94
C ASN A 332 31.38 6.35 8.50
N VAL A 333 32.13 5.56 7.73
CA VAL A 333 32.66 4.22 8.13
C VAL A 333 31.60 3.37 8.86
N GLY A 334 30.40 3.27 8.29
CA GLY A 334 29.29 2.46 8.82
C GLY A 334 28.45 3.11 9.93
N THR A 335 28.76 4.31 10.38
CA THR A 335 27.96 5.08 11.36
C THR A 335 27.14 6.18 10.66
N GLU A 336 25.84 6.30 10.96
CA GLU A 336 25.02 7.42 10.45
C GLU A 336 25.44 8.73 11.13
N VAL A 337 25.85 9.70 10.33
CA VAL A 337 26.32 11.02 10.80
C VAL A 337 25.46 12.18 10.28
N GLY A 338 24.49 11.92 9.40
CA GLY A 338 23.67 12.96 8.79
C GLY A 338 22.55 12.45 7.89
N ARG A 339 21.86 13.37 7.20
CA ARG A 339 20.76 13.09 6.26
C ARG A 339 20.91 13.83 4.94
N VAL A 340 20.32 13.28 3.89
CA VAL A 340 20.26 13.85 2.53
C VAL A 340 18.81 14.10 2.14
N ASP A 341 18.50 15.36 1.81
CA ASP A 341 17.29 15.77 1.09
C ASP A 341 17.64 15.82 -0.41
N TYR A 342 17.14 14.83 -1.15
CA TYR A 342 17.47 14.64 -2.55
C TYR A 342 16.80 15.67 -3.47
N ASP A 343 15.56 16.06 -3.18
CA ASP A 343 14.78 16.92 -4.05
C ASP A 343 15.34 18.35 -4.03
N ASN A 344 15.71 18.82 -2.84
CA ASN A 344 16.28 20.16 -2.68
C ASN A 344 17.82 20.17 -2.79
N GLY A 345 18.45 18.98 -2.79
CA GLY A 345 19.91 18.85 -2.78
C GLY A 345 20.55 19.39 -1.51
N ILE A 346 19.93 19.13 -0.35
CA ILE A 346 20.36 19.64 0.96
C ILE A 346 20.94 18.48 1.78
N VAL A 347 22.13 18.67 2.33
CA VAL A 347 22.79 17.68 3.20
C VAL A 347 22.94 18.28 4.59
N THR A 348 22.62 17.49 5.60
CA THR A 348 22.66 17.90 7.01
C THR A 348 23.45 16.90 7.84
N LEU A 349 24.20 17.37 8.84
CA LEU A 349 24.84 16.50 9.83
C LEU A 349 24.00 16.43 11.10
N ALA A 350 23.92 15.25 11.71
CA ALA A 350 23.25 15.02 12.98
C ALA A 350 24.24 15.02 14.16
N ALA A 351 25.51 14.66 13.91
CA ALA A 351 26.55 14.62 14.92
C ALA A 351 27.40 15.91 14.92
N PRO A 352 27.70 16.50 16.09
CA PRO A 352 28.82 17.42 16.21
C PRO A 352 30.13 16.63 16.13
N SER A 353 31.11 17.11 15.38
CA SER A 353 32.49 16.58 15.24
C SER A 353 32.69 15.44 14.22
N VAL A 354 31.96 15.43 13.11
CA VAL A 354 32.23 14.55 11.95
C VAL A 354 33.56 14.92 11.28
N PHE A 355 33.90 16.21 11.23
CA PHE A 355 35.17 16.70 10.71
C PHE A 355 36.02 17.32 11.82
N SER A 356 37.35 17.20 11.75
CA SER A 356 38.28 17.67 12.80
C SER A 356 38.36 19.20 12.98
N SER A 357 37.64 20.00 12.18
CA SER A 357 37.64 21.47 12.21
C SER A 357 36.28 22.07 11.79
N GLU A 358 35.22 21.81 12.57
CA GLU A 358 33.84 22.17 12.21
C GLU A 358 33.47 23.66 12.33
N GLY A 359 34.37 24.49 12.86
CA GLY A 359 34.13 25.93 13.06
C GLY A 359 34.66 26.84 11.95
N SER A 360 35.37 26.30 10.94
CA SER A 360 35.95 27.07 9.85
C SER A 360 35.39 26.66 8.50
N SER A 361 35.22 27.65 7.61
CA SER A 361 34.84 27.39 6.23
C SER A 361 35.95 26.61 5.55
N ALA A 362 35.62 25.45 4.97
CA ALA A 362 36.58 24.56 4.33
C ALA A 362 36.06 24.07 2.99
N ALA A 363 36.98 23.62 2.15
CA ALA A 363 36.67 22.98 0.88
C ALA A 363 36.19 21.54 1.09
N HIS A 364 34.98 21.23 0.64
CA HIS A 364 34.43 19.88 0.60
C HIS A 364 34.33 19.43 -0.86
N ALA A 365 34.89 18.28 -1.19
CA ALA A 365 34.74 17.66 -2.50
C ALA A 365 33.45 16.84 -2.51
N VAL A 366 32.41 17.39 -3.13
CA VAL A 366 31.08 16.80 -3.21
C VAL A 366 30.89 16.16 -4.58
N THR A 367 30.82 14.84 -4.61
CA THR A 367 30.56 14.06 -5.82
C THR A 367 29.12 13.57 -5.80
N PHE A 368 28.34 13.83 -6.85
CA PHE A 368 26.95 13.40 -6.95
C PHE A 368 26.47 13.35 -8.41
N ILE A 369 25.38 12.62 -8.67
CA ILE A 369 24.67 12.67 -9.95
C ILE A 369 23.53 13.69 -9.82
N PRO A 370 23.52 14.81 -10.58
CA PRO A 370 22.43 15.76 -10.50
C PRO A 370 21.12 15.16 -11.05
N ALA A 371 19.99 15.49 -10.45
CA ALA A 371 18.67 14.96 -10.80
C ALA A 371 17.64 16.06 -11.04
N ASP A 372 16.50 15.68 -11.60
CA ASP A 372 15.31 16.51 -11.77
C ASP A 372 14.04 15.70 -11.46
N VAL A 373 12.91 16.38 -11.24
CA VAL A 373 11.60 15.76 -10.96
C VAL A 373 10.69 15.90 -12.19
N PRO A 374 10.64 14.91 -13.09
CA PRO A 374 9.66 14.90 -14.16
C PRO A 374 8.27 14.50 -13.63
N ASP A 375 7.23 14.88 -14.37
CA ASP A 375 5.88 14.33 -14.21
C ASP A 375 5.92 12.84 -14.58
N LEU A 376 6.13 11.99 -13.59
CA LEU A 376 6.22 10.55 -13.77
C LEU A 376 4.93 9.84 -13.39
N ILE A 377 4.72 8.74 -14.09
CA ILE A 377 3.63 7.82 -13.88
C ILE A 377 4.14 6.59 -13.17
N THR A 378 3.29 6.06 -12.31
CA THR A 378 3.50 4.82 -11.58
C THR A 378 2.95 3.68 -12.43
N ASP A 379 3.82 2.76 -12.84
CA ASP A 379 3.43 1.42 -13.27
C ASP A 379 2.71 0.72 -12.11
N GLN A 380 1.63 0.02 -12.45
CA GLN A 380 0.72 -0.59 -11.51
C GLN A 380 0.40 -2.00 -11.96
N ARG A 381 0.72 -2.94 -11.09
CA ARG A 381 0.42 -4.35 -11.33
C ARG A 381 -0.01 -5.02 -10.05
N ALA A 382 -0.62 -6.17 -10.19
CA ALA A 382 -1.06 -6.95 -9.06
C ALA A 382 -0.83 -8.44 -9.29
N ILE A 383 -0.47 -9.13 -8.21
CA ILE A 383 -0.41 -10.58 -8.18
C ILE A 383 -1.67 -11.07 -7.46
N PRO A 384 -2.53 -11.86 -8.12
CA PRO A 384 -3.72 -12.43 -7.48
C PRO A 384 -3.31 -13.49 -6.45
N VAL A 385 -3.94 -13.46 -5.29
CA VAL A 385 -3.74 -14.43 -4.22
C VAL A 385 -4.87 -15.45 -4.27
N THR A 386 -4.59 -16.63 -4.84
CA THR A 386 -5.50 -17.79 -4.83
C THR A 386 -5.08 -18.77 -3.75
N ILE A 387 -5.86 -19.84 -3.55
CA ILE A 387 -5.49 -20.91 -2.61
C ILE A 387 -4.17 -21.55 -3.04
N GLU A 388 -3.94 -21.73 -4.34
CA GLU A 388 -2.72 -22.33 -4.88
C GLU A 388 -1.52 -21.37 -4.91
N SER A 389 -1.75 -20.07 -5.14
CA SER A 389 -0.66 -19.08 -5.27
C SER A 389 -0.26 -18.40 -3.95
N ARG A 390 -1.03 -18.60 -2.87
CA ARG A 390 -0.79 -17.99 -1.57
C ARG A 390 0.51 -18.52 -0.93
N SER A 391 1.47 -17.60 -0.80
CA SER A 391 2.78 -17.83 -0.17
C SER A 391 3.12 -16.67 0.77
N GLN A 392 4.10 -16.86 1.65
CA GLN A 392 4.76 -15.75 2.37
C GLN A 392 5.87 -15.11 1.54
N SER A 393 6.50 -15.87 0.64
CA SER A 393 7.61 -15.38 -0.18
C SER A 393 7.19 -15.32 -1.65
N TYR A 394 7.47 -14.18 -2.28
CA TYR A 394 7.23 -13.93 -3.69
C TYR A 394 8.52 -13.48 -4.36
N ALA A 395 8.79 -14.06 -5.53
CA ALA A 395 9.89 -13.67 -6.39
C ALA A 395 9.33 -13.41 -7.79
N PHE A 396 9.64 -12.23 -8.33
CA PHE A 396 9.16 -11.83 -9.66
C PHE A 396 10.14 -10.83 -10.28
N VAL A 397 10.03 -10.62 -11.59
CA VAL A 397 10.80 -9.62 -12.32
C VAL A 397 9.85 -8.50 -12.75
N LEU A 398 10.33 -7.27 -12.70
CA LEU A 398 9.64 -6.11 -13.26
C LEU A 398 10.01 -5.97 -14.73
N ASP A 399 9.01 -5.73 -15.60
CA ASP A 399 9.26 -5.52 -17.03
C ASP A 399 10.20 -4.32 -17.24
N ASP A 400 10.00 -3.27 -16.44
CA ASP A 400 10.87 -2.12 -16.34
C ASP A 400 11.54 -2.02 -14.96
N ILE A 401 12.84 -1.73 -14.93
CA ILE A 401 13.56 -1.51 -13.67
C ILE A 401 13.06 -0.21 -13.01
N PRO A 402 12.54 -0.27 -11.76
CA PRO A 402 12.08 0.92 -11.06
C PRO A 402 13.18 1.94 -10.85
N LEU A 403 12.81 3.21 -10.91
CA LEU A 403 13.59 4.27 -10.32
C LEU A 403 13.72 4.06 -8.81
N LYS A 404 14.87 4.44 -8.28
CA LYS A 404 15.18 4.33 -6.84
C LYS A 404 14.12 5.06 -6.01
N ARG A 405 13.70 4.46 -4.89
CA ARG A 405 12.69 4.91 -3.91
C ARG A 405 11.24 4.92 -4.40
N THR A 406 10.96 4.34 -5.57
CA THR A 406 9.61 4.38 -6.15
C THR A 406 8.80 3.11 -5.95
N LEU A 407 9.48 1.98 -5.73
CA LEU A 407 8.82 0.70 -5.54
C LEU A 407 8.10 0.64 -4.19
N ALA A 408 6.79 0.44 -4.24
CA ALA A 408 5.93 0.12 -3.12
C ALA A 408 5.18 -1.19 -3.40
N ILE A 409 5.12 -2.06 -2.40
CA ILE A 409 4.41 -3.34 -2.44
C ILE A 409 3.39 -3.33 -1.31
N SER A 410 2.10 -3.36 -1.64
CA SER A 410 1.02 -3.46 -0.68
C SER A 410 0.41 -4.86 -0.72
N TYR A 411 0.13 -5.44 0.45
CA TYR A 411 -0.56 -6.72 0.57
C TYR A 411 -1.59 -6.68 1.71
N LEU A 412 -2.64 -7.48 1.57
CA LEU A 412 -3.69 -7.62 2.58
C LEU A 412 -3.45 -8.90 3.38
N ALA A 413 -3.44 -8.80 4.71
CA ALA A 413 -3.44 -9.96 5.60
C ALA A 413 -4.33 -9.71 6.81
N GLN A 414 -5.18 -10.68 7.16
CA GLN A 414 -6.16 -10.60 8.23
C GLN A 414 -7.07 -9.36 8.12
N GLY A 415 -7.46 -9.00 6.90
CA GLY A 415 -8.30 -7.83 6.62
C GLY A 415 -7.58 -6.47 6.74
N ARG A 416 -6.25 -6.45 6.88
CA ARG A 416 -5.46 -5.22 6.99
C ARG A 416 -4.42 -5.08 5.88
N TRP A 417 -4.33 -3.87 5.31
CA TRP A 417 -3.30 -3.53 4.33
C TRP A 417 -1.97 -3.19 5.00
N TYR A 418 -0.91 -3.86 4.55
CA TYR A 418 0.49 -3.55 4.86
C TYR A 418 1.15 -3.02 3.60
N THR A 419 2.06 -2.04 3.73
CA THR A 419 2.83 -1.49 2.60
C THR A 419 4.31 -1.52 2.92
N LEU A 420 5.08 -2.10 2.00
CA LEU A 420 6.54 -2.17 2.03
C LEU A 420 7.09 -1.20 0.99
N ARG A 421 8.12 -0.44 1.33
CA ARG A 421 8.74 0.54 0.43
C ARG A 421 10.22 0.28 0.26
N GLU A 422 10.71 0.54 -0.94
CA GLU A 422 12.13 0.51 -1.28
C GLU A 422 12.82 1.82 -0.83
N ASP A 423 14.00 1.73 -0.20
CA ASP A 423 14.66 2.86 0.48
C ASP A 423 15.75 3.58 -0.34
N GLY A 424 15.95 3.18 -1.60
CA GLY A 424 16.92 3.69 -2.56
C GLY A 424 18.20 2.86 -2.66
N SER A 425 18.40 1.89 -1.75
CA SER A 425 19.54 0.96 -1.75
C SER A 425 19.24 -0.39 -2.43
N GLY A 426 17.98 -0.65 -2.74
CA GLY A 426 17.44 -1.94 -3.16
C GLY A 426 16.77 -2.68 -2.00
N ALA A 427 16.91 -2.24 -0.75
CA ALA A 427 16.22 -2.85 0.38
C ALA A 427 14.75 -2.42 0.40
N ILE A 428 13.84 -3.40 0.53
CA ILE A 428 12.40 -3.21 0.68
C ILE A 428 12.04 -3.55 2.12
N LYS A 429 11.33 -2.65 2.81
CA LYS A 429 10.89 -2.88 4.19
C LYS A 429 9.57 -2.19 4.51
N GLY A 430 8.84 -2.75 5.45
CA GLY A 430 7.74 -2.06 6.11
C GLY A 430 8.23 -1.02 7.11
N LEU A 431 7.29 -0.36 7.79
CA LEU A 431 7.57 0.47 8.97
C LEU A 431 8.32 -0.33 10.06
N ASP A 432 8.07 -1.65 10.10
CA ASP A 432 8.79 -2.63 10.91
C ASP A 432 9.19 -3.81 10.00
N SER A 433 10.30 -4.48 10.30
CA SER A 433 10.71 -5.70 9.60
C SER A 433 9.72 -6.85 9.79
N ALA A 434 8.93 -6.85 10.87
CA ALA A 434 7.87 -7.80 11.11
C ALA A 434 6.73 -7.72 10.08
N TYR A 435 6.58 -6.60 9.37
CA TYR A 435 5.59 -6.46 8.29
C TYR A 435 6.07 -7.03 6.96
N GLY A 436 7.35 -7.33 6.84
CA GLY A 436 7.94 -7.91 5.65
C GLY A 436 9.21 -7.19 5.22
N VAL A 437 10.07 -7.95 4.56
CA VAL A 437 11.38 -7.51 4.08
C VAL A 437 11.61 -8.06 2.69
N GLY A 438 12.38 -7.35 1.88
CA GLY A 438 12.70 -7.79 0.53
C GLY A 438 13.88 -7.04 -0.06
N THR A 439 14.22 -7.41 -1.29
CA THR A 439 15.26 -6.78 -2.08
C THR A 439 14.80 -6.57 -3.52
N LEU A 440 15.26 -5.47 -4.11
CA LEU A 440 15.16 -5.12 -5.52
C LEU A 440 16.58 -5.03 -6.09
N SER A 441 16.81 -5.72 -7.21
CA SER A 441 18.02 -5.56 -8.02
C SER A 441 17.81 -4.46 -9.07
N PHE A 442 18.52 -3.35 -8.95
CA PHE A 442 18.53 -2.30 -9.99
C PHE A 442 19.27 -2.70 -11.27
N THR A 443 19.90 -3.88 -11.31
CA THR A 443 20.56 -4.41 -12.51
C THR A 443 19.60 -5.26 -13.35
N THR A 444 18.74 -6.04 -12.68
CA THR A 444 17.91 -7.05 -13.33
C THR A 444 16.40 -6.81 -13.19
N GLY A 445 15.97 -5.84 -12.37
CA GLY A 445 14.56 -5.63 -12.05
C GLY A 445 13.95 -6.75 -11.20
N SER A 446 14.77 -7.70 -10.71
CA SER A 446 14.32 -8.81 -9.90
C SER A 446 13.98 -8.35 -8.50
N VAL A 447 12.81 -8.75 -8.01
CA VAL A 447 12.31 -8.48 -6.67
C VAL A 447 12.09 -9.80 -5.95
N VAL A 448 12.59 -9.88 -4.72
CA VAL A 448 12.28 -10.96 -3.79
C VAL A 448 11.74 -10.32 -2.52
N VAL A 449 10.55 -10.72 -2.11
CA VAL A 449 9.89 -10.17 -0.92
C VAL A 449 9.32 -11.29 -0.08
N THR A 450 9.52 -11.19 1.24
CA THR A 450 8.91 -12.05 2.24
C THR A 450 7.97 -11.19 3.07
N LEU A 451 6.68 -11.51 3.02
CA LEU A 451 5.61 -10.83 3.74
C LEU A 451 5.62 -11.23 5.22
N GLY A 452 5.19 -10.32 6.10
CA GLY A 452 5.11 -10.56 7.54
C GLY A 452 4.01 -11.54 7.96
N ALA A 453 2.98 -11.69 7.13
CA ALA A 453 1.88 -12.62 7.32
C ALA A 453 1.44 -13.22 5.98
N LEU A 454 0.74 -14.36 6.03
CA LEU A 454 0.14 -14.95 4.84
C LEU A 454 -0.93 -13.98 4.30
N PRO A 455 -0.91 -13.64 3.00
CA PRO A 455 -1.90 -12.76 2.42
C PRO A 455 -3.25 -13.47 2.30
N ASP A 456 -4.33 -12.70 2.37
CA ASP A 456 -5.70 -13.23 2.37
C ASP A 456 -6.07 -13.78 0.99
N VAL A 457 -6.71 -14.96 0.94
CA VAL A 457 -7.18 -15.57 -0.32
C VAL A 457 -8.28 -14.72 -0.94
N GLY A 458 -8.19 -14.47 -2.25
CA GLY A 458 -9.06 -13.57 -3.00
C GLY A 458 -8.55 -12.12 -3.05
N SER A 459 -7.55 -11.77 -2.24
CA SER A 459 -6.91 -10.45 -2.26
C SER A 459 -5.83 -10.35 -3.36
N ARG A 460 -5.12 -9.22 -3.38
CA ARG A 460 -4.05 -8.93 -4.34
C ARG A 460 -2.83 -8.33 -3.66
N ILE A 461 -1.66 -8.72 -4.13
CA ILE A 461 -0.41 -8.01 -3.84
C ILE A 461 -0.26 -6.93 -4.90
N ILE A 462 -0.44 -5.68 -4.52
CA ILE A 462 -0.37 -4.52 -5.41
C ILE A 462 1.06 -4.01 -5.42
N ILE A 463 1.62 -3.86 -6.61
CA ILE A 463 2.98 -3.38 -6.83
C ILE A 463 2.88 -2.09 -7.62
N GLN A 464 3.52 -1.05 -7.10
CA GLN A 464 3.53 0.28 -7.66
C GLN A 464 4.98 0.74 -7.78
N SER A 465 5.39 1.19 -8.96
CA SER A 465 6.76 1.68 -9.20
C SER A 465 6.78 2.70 -10.32
N ALA A 466 7.76 3.61 -10.37
CA ALA A 466 7.95 4.47 -11.54
C ALA A 466 9.13 3.95 -12.38
N SER A 467 9.00 3.98 -13.70
CA SER A 467 10.02 3.53 -14.66
C SER A 467 10.71 4.72 -15.34
N ALA A 468 11.99 4.57 -15.68
CA ALA A 468 12.76 5.54 -16.45
C ALA A 468 12.48 5.51 -17.96
N VAL A 469 11.70 4.54 -18.45
CA VAL A 469 11.56 4.22 -19.89
C VAL A 469 10.98 5.37 -20.73
N ASN A 470 10.40 6.39 -20.09
CA ASN A 470 9.77 7.51 -20.78
C ASN A 470 10.55 8.83 -20.73
N THR A 471 11.64 8.92 -19.97
CA THR A 471 12.52 10.10 -19.96
C THR A 471 13.83 9.75 -20.64
N VAL A 472 14.28 10.57 -21.59
CA VAL A 472 15.58 10.36 -22.24
C VAL A 472 16.66 10.80 -21.24
N PRO A 473 17.48 9.89 -20.66
CA PRO A 473 18.57 10.30 -19.79
C PRO A 473 19.59 11.11 -20.61
N ALA A 474 20.18 12.11 -19.97
CA ALA A 474 20.96 13.20 -20.59
C ALA A 474 22.22 12.82 -21.36
N THR A 475 22.53 11.54 -21.55
CA THR A 475 23.66 11.12 -22.40
C THR A 475 23.45 11.49 -23.88
N ASN A 476 22.25 11.96 -24.27
CA ASN A 476 21.90 12.34 -25.64
C ASN A 476 21.57 13.83 -25.87
N THR A 477 21.60 14.70 -24.85
CA THR A 477 21.38 16.15 -25.06
C THR A 477 22.68 16.79 -25.51
N LEU A 478 23.11 16.54 -26.75
CA LEU A 478 24.29 17.20 -27.30
C LEU A 478 24.02 18.69 -27.39
N LEU A 479 24.97 19.50 -26.91
CA LEU A 479 24.95 20.93 -27.15
C LEU A 479 25.30 21.16 -28.61
N SER A 480 24.46 21.93 -29.29
CA SER A 480 24.74 22.44 -30.63
C SER A 480 25.95 23.40 -30.59
N HIS A 481 26.48 23.78 -31.75
CA HIS A 481 27.56 24.77 -31.86
C HIS A 481 28.87 24.38 -31.16
N GLY A 482 29.17 23.07 -31.09
CA GLY A 482 30.43 22.57 -30.53
C GLY A 482 30.58 22.81 -29.02
N SER A 483 29.46 22.78 -28.28
CA SER A 483 29.42 23.05 -26.84
C SER A 483 29.92 24.45 -26.47
N LYS A 484 29.64 25.45 -27.31
CA LYS A 484 29.96 26.86 -27.06
C LYS A 484 28.69 27.69 -26.97
N VAL A 485 28.70 28.73 -26.15
CA VAL A 485 27.70 29.80 -26.22
C VAL A 485 27.94 30.64 -27.47
N TYR A 486 26.86 31.21 -28.03
CA TYR A 486 26.93 32.03 -29.23
C TYR A 486 26.01 33.25 -29.13
N PHE A 487 26.32 34.28 -29.92
CA PHE A 487 25.49 35.47 -30.10
C PHE A 487 24.77 35.33 -31.45
N PRO A 488 23.44 35.27 -31.48
CA PRO A 488 22.68 35.21 -32.73
C PRO A 488 22.46 36.62 -33.27
N LEU A 489 23.27 37.02 -34.26
CA LEU A 489 23.21 38.32 -34.91
C LEU A 489 22.31 38.23 -36.14
N ASN A 490 21.11 38.81 -36.10
CA ASN A 490 20.28 38.86 -37.30
C ASN A 490 20.50 40.15 -38.10
N THR A 491 20.17 40.13 -39.38
CA THR A 491 20.34 41.29 -40.27
C THR A 491 19.29 42.39 -40.09
N SER A 492 18.32 42.22 -39.18
CA SER A 492 17.42 43.30 -38.75
C SER A 492 18.04 44.20 -37.68
N GLY A 493 19.23 43.86 -37.18
CA GLY A 493 19.90 44.59 -36.09
C GLY A 493 19.60 44.06 -34.70
N ASP A 494 18.93 42.91 -34.58
CA ASP A 494 18.56 42.29 -33.33
C ASP A 494 19.47 41.11 -32.97
N LEU A 495 19.61 40.88 -31.66
CA LEU A 495 20.22 39.68 -31.12
C LEU A 495 19.16 38.56 -31.06
N SER A 496 18.86 37.95 -32.21
CA SER A 496 17.78 36.98 -32.37
C SER A 496 18.13 35.85 -33.34
N GLU A 497 17.60 34.66 -33.08
CA GLU A 497 17.62 33.55 -34.04
C GLU A 497 16.53 33.67 -35.11
N GLU A 498 15.60 34.62 -34.95
CA GLU A 498 14.56 34.91 -35.92
C GLU A 498 15.15 35.45 -37.23
N LYS A 499 14.43 35.17 -38.33
CA LYS A 499 14.78 35.65 -39.65
C LYS A 499 15.04 37.16 -39.67
N GLY A 500 16.24 37.53 -40.11
CA GLY A 500 16.62 38.90 -40.37
C GLY A 500 16.03 39.44 -41.68
N GLU A 501 15.92 40.76 -41.78
CA GLU A 501 15.37 41.46 -42.96
C GLU A 501 16.11 41.13 -44.27
N LYS A 502 17.42 40.85 -44.17
CA LYS A 502 18.30 40.64 -45.32
C LYS A 502 18.99 39.29 -45.21
N ALA A 503 18.98 38.52 -46.27
CA ALA A 503 19.75 37.30 -46.27
C ALA A 503 21.21 37.57 -46.74
N ILE A 504 22.17 36.78 -46.27
CA ILE A 504 23.61 37.02 -46.41
C ILE A 504 24.14 36.28 -47.64
N LYS A 505 25.01 36.91 -48.44
CA LYS A 505 25.71 36.24 -49.55
C LYS A 505 26.79 35.30 -49.01
N ILE A 506 26.93 34.13 -49.63
CA ILE A 506 27.97 33.14 -49.29
C ILE A 506 29.36 33.79 -49.39
N GLY A 507 30.15 33.68 -48.32
CA GLY A 507 31.51 34.20 -48.21
C GLY A 507 31.61 35.69 -47.92
N SER A 508 30.49 36.39 -47.67
CA SER A 508 30.48 37.87 -47.57
C SER A 508 30.40 38.42 -46.15
N ALA A 509 30.02 37.62 -45.15
CA ALA A 509 29.85 38.13 -43.79
C ALA A 509 31.20 38.41 -43.13
N ILE A 510 31.37 39.64 -42.65
CA ILE A 510 32.50 40.07 -41.83
C ILE A 510 31.94 40.68 -40.56
N ILE A 511 32.37 40.17 -39.40
CA ILE A 511 31.91 40.62 -38.09
C ILE A 511 33.07 41.28 -37.37
N LYS A 512 32.90 42.54 -36.97
CA LYS A 512 33.90 43.34 -36.27
C LYS A 512 33.38 43.75 -34.90
N TRP A 513 34.21 43.64 -33.87
CA TRP A 513 33.91 44.15 -32.52
C TRP A 513 35.17 44.58 -31.79
N ASP A 514 35.06 45.53 -30.87
CA ASP A 514 36.19 45.96 -30.04
C ASP A 514 36.22 45.21 -28.71
N HIS A 515 37.37 44.59 -28.41
CA HIS A 515 37.66 43.95 -27.14
C HIS A 515 39.18 43.93 -26.91
N GLY A 516 39.70 45.03 -26.34
CA GLY A 516 41.14 45.22 -26.18
C GLY A 516 41.87 45.40 -27.51
N GLY A 517 41.18 45.97 -28.52
CA GLY A 517 41.60 46.06 -29.92
C GLY A 517 40.52 45.50 -30.86
N MET A 518 40.55 45.94 -32.11
CA MET A 518 39.60 45.51 -33.15
C MET A 518 39.76 44.01 -33.44
N LYS A 519 38.70 43.24 -33.19
CA LYS A 519 38.59 41.81 -33.50
C LYS A 519 37.78 41.62 -34.76
N THR A 520 38.12 40.59 -35.55
CA THR A 520 37.41 40.29 -36.80
C THR A 520 37.17 38.78 -36.98
N ALA A 521 35.94 38.43 -37.36
CA ALA A 521 35.58 37.09 -37.81
C ALA A 521 35.03 37.17 -39.25
N THR A 522 35.48 36.27 -40.12
CA THR A 522 35.10 36.25 -41.54
C THR A 522 34.52 34.89 -41.91
N ASP A 523 33.46 34.92 -42.70
CA ASP A 523 32.87 33.75 -43.30
C ASP A 523 33.79 33.10 -44.36
N ASN A 524 34.00 31.79 -44.25
CA ASN A 524 34.84 31.02 -45.18
C ASN A 524 34.13 30.58 -46.47
N GLY A 525 32.87 30.97 -46.67
CA GLY A 525 32.07 30.59 -47.84
C GLY A 525 31.48 29.17 -47.77
N LEU A 526 31.67 28.48 -46.64
CA LEU A 526 31.05 27.19 -46.33
C LEU A 526 30.06 27.31 -45.15
N GLY A 527 29.72 28.53 -44.75
CA GLY A 527 28.82 28.82 -43.63
C GLY A 527 29.50 28.73 -42.28
N GLN A 528 30.83 28.81 -42.21
CA GLN A 528 31.59 28.77 -40.96
C GLN A 528 32.43 30.04 -40.81
N LEU A 529 32.52 30.54 -39.57
CA LEU A 529 33.36 31.70 -39.25
C LEU A 529 34.79 31.27 -38.90
N THR A 530 35.75 32.07 -39.36
CA THR A 530 37.18 31.95 -39.06
C THR A 530 37.73 33.29 -38.55
N GLY A 531 38.86 33.28 -37.83
CA GLY A 531 39.47 34.47 -37.24
C GLY A 531 39.34 34.51 -35.72
N ASP A 532 38.99 35.68 -35.16
CA ASP A 532 38.86 35.90 -33.71
C ASP A 532 37.62 35.25 -33.07
N ALA A 533 36.78 34.60 -33.87
CA ALA A 533 35.63 33.82 -33.44
C ALA A 533 35.48 32.55 -34.28
N THR A 534 34.77 31.59 -33.70
CA THR A 534 34.16 30.47 -34.44
C THR A 534 32.66 30.68 -34.53
N GLY A 535 31.97 29.97 -35.41
CA GLY A 535 30.52 30.12 -35.52
C GLY A 535 29.99 29.65 -36.85
N SER A 536 28.70 29.87 -37.07
CA SER A 536 28.02 29.53 -38.31
C SER A 536 27.30 30.73 -38.90
N VAL A 537 27.17 30.75 -40.21
CA VAL A 537 26.39 31.74 -40.94
C VAL A 537 25.18 31.03 -41.55
N ASP A 538 23.99 31.37 -41.07
CA ASP A 538 22.77 31.05 -41.78
C ASP A 538 22.53 32.11 -42.85
N TYR A 539 23.02 31.80 -44.05
CA TYR A 539 22.90 32.71 -45.17
C TYR A 539 21.46 33.12 -45.43
N THR A 540 20.47 32.26 -45.18
CA THR A 540 19.09 32.46 -45.62
C THR A 540 18.25 33.13 -44.57
N GLU A 541 18.41 32.75 -43.32
CA GLU A 541 17.77 33.48 -42.25
C GLU A 541 18.43 34.84 -42.01
N GLY A 542 19.59 35.11 -42.61
CA GLY A 542 20.32 36.33 -42.32
C GLY A 542 20.76 36.36 -40.86
N VAL A 543 21.12 35.21 -40.31
CA VAL A 543 21.53 35.07 -38.91
C VAL A 543 22.96 34.54 -38.86
N VAL A 544 23.83 35.30 -38.20
CA VAL A 544 25.19 34.85 -37.87
C VAL A 544 25.22 34.42 -36.42
N ARG A 545 25.57 33.15 -36.16
CA ARG A 545 25.78 32.62 -34.81
C ARG A 545 27.27 32.67 -34.50
N ILE A 546 27.70 33.71 -33.80
CA ILE A 546 29.11 33.95 -33.51
C ILE A 546 29.48 33.55 -32.07
N SER A 547 30.56 32.79 -31.92
CA SER A 547 31.20 32.43 -30.65
C SER A 547 32.63 33.00 -30.62
N PRO A 548 32.82 34.22 -30.10
CA PRO A 548 34.14 34.83 -29.93
C PRO A 548 35.09 33.92 -29.14
N ASN A 549 36.35 33.81 -29.57
CA ASN A 549 37.33 32.95 -28.88
C ASN A 549 37.59 33.42 -27.44
N ALA A 550 37.42 34.71 -27.19
CA ALA A 550 37.32 35.33 -25.87
C ALA A 550 36.03 36.14 -25.77
N MET A 551 35.18 35.81 -24.81
CA MET A 551 33.87 36.43 -24.62
C MET A 551 34.01 37.95 -24.41
N PRO A 552 33.30 38.80 -25.17
CA PRO A 552 33.36 40.25 -24.99
C PRO A 552 32.60 40.69 -23.72
N PRO A 553 32.84 41.90 -23.18
CA PRO A 553 31.97 42.49 -22.16
C PRO A 553 30.51 42.61 -22.62
N ALA A 554 29.58 42.53 -21.68
CA ALA A 554 28.17 42.80 -21.97
C ALA A 554 28.01 44.24 -22.51
N GLY A 555 27.23 44.40 -23.57
CA GLY A 555 27.02 45.67 -24.26
C GLY A 555 28.01 45.98 -25.39
N THR A 556 29.01 45.12 -25.65
CA THR A 556 29.88 45.25 -26.83
C THR A 556 29.06 45.24 -28.12
N VAL A 557 29.41 46.12 -29.05
CA VAL A 557 28.75 46.21 -30.37
C VAL A 557 29.46 45.30 -31.36
N PHE A 558 28.71 44.40 -31.98
CA PHE A 558 29.09 43.69 -33.19
C PHE A 558 28.63 44.49 -34.41
N LEU A 559 29.56 44.80 -35.32
CA LEU A 559 29.28 45.32 -36.64
C LEU A 559 29.30 44.15 -37.63
N LEU A 560 28.14 43.80 -38.16
CA LEU A 560 27.94 42.77 -39.17
C LEU A 560 27.93 43.44 -40.55
N ASP A 561 29.04 43.34 -41.26
CA ASP A 561 29.17 43.77 -42.65
C ASP A 561 28.76 42.61 -43.57
N ILE A 562 27.84 42.87 -44.51
CA ILE A 562 27.32 41.88 -45.45
C ILE A 562 27.21 42.46 -46.87
N ASP A 563 27.26 41.59 -47.88
CA ASP A 563 26.83 41.95 -49.24
C ASP A 563 25.34 41.58 -49.38
N GLY A 564 24.44 42.56 -49.21
CA GLY A 564 23.01 42.30 -49.05
C GLY A 564 22.13 43.02 -50.07
N ASP A 565 21.95 42.44 -51.27
CA ASP A 565 20.88 42.84 -52.19
C ASP A 565 20.04 41.62 -52.54
N ILE A 566 18.83 41.56 -51.99
CA ILE A 566 17.89 40.44 -52.17
C ILE A 566 16.49 41.01 -52.42
N THR A 567 15.97 40.68 -53.59
CA THR A 567 14.55 40.87 -53.95
C THR A 567 13.79 39.59 -53.59
N THR A 568 12.54 39.72 -53.16
CA THR A 568 11.68 38.57 -52.86
C THR A 568 10.41 38.64 -53.70
N SER A 569 10.14 37.58 -54.45
CA SER A 569 8.86 37.38 -55.12
C SER A 569 7.97 36.51 -54.25
N VAL A 570 6.74 36.97 -54.06
CA VAL A 570 5.75 36.30 -53.19
C VAL A 570 4.88 35.38 -54.04
N SER A 571 4.44 34.26 -53.47
CA SER A 571 3.50 33.33 -54.10
C SER A 571 4.01 32.66 -55.39
N VAL A 572 5.31 32.35 -55.45
CA VAL A 572 5.89 31.56 -56.54
C VAL A 572 5.60 30.07 -56.29
N ASP A 573 5.04 29.39 -57.28
CA ASP A 573 4.86 27.93 -57.24
C ASP A 573 6.24 27.25 -57.28
N VAL A 574 6.54 26.45 -56.26
CA VAL A 574 7.83 25.75 -56.16
C VAL A 574 7.97 24.61 -57.14
N LEU A 575 6.89 24.00 -57.64
CA LEU A 575 6.99 22.90 -58.59
C LEU A 575 7.27 23.41 -60.00
N SER A 576 6.73 24.56 -60.39
CA SER A 576 7.00 25.21 -61.67
C SER A 576 6.62 26.69 -61.64
N GLY A 577 7.56 27.57 -61.30
CA GLY A 577 7.27 28.99 -61.00
C GLY A 577 8.21 29.98 -61.68
N TYR A 578 7.68 31.15 -62.04
CA TYR A 578 8.46 32.29 -62.51
C TYR A 578 8.71 33.29 -61.38
N LEU A 579 9.96 33.73 -61.23
CA LEU A 579 10.38 34.65 -60.17
C LEU A 579 9.97 36.11 -60.43
N GLY A 580 9.39 36.46 -61.57
CA GLY A 580 9.03 37.86 -61.86
C GLY A 580 10.21 38.76 -62.28
N ALA A 581 11.40 38.18 -62.48
CA ALA A 581 12.59 38.87 -62.94
C ALA A 581 13.48 37.96 -63.81
N THR A 582 14.32 38.55 -64.66
CA THR A 582 15.31 37.87 -65.50
C THR A 582 16.73 38.25 -65.07
N ASN A 583 17.75 37.56 -65.59
CA ASN A 583 19.16 37.75 -65.23
C ASN A 583 19.42 37.56 -63.73
N ILE A 584 18.85 36.49 -63.18
CA ILE A 584 19.05 36.10 -61.80
C ILE A 584 20.51 35.75 -61.60
N ARG A 585 21.10 36.32 -60.56
CA ARG A 585 22.49 36.09 -60.21
C ARG A 585 22.67 34.64 -59.77
N PRO A 586 23.62 33.88 -60.36
CA PRO A 586 23.90 32.52 -59.91
C PRO A 586 24.24 32.44 -58.43
N GLY A 587 23.64 31.47 -57.74
CA GLY A 587 23.78 31.21 -56.31
C GLY A 587 22.90 32.08 -55.42
N SER A 588 22.00 32.89 -55.99
CA SER A 588 21.18 33.84 -55.22
C SER A 588 19.77 33.34 -54.88
N VAL A 589 19.25 32.33 -55.60
CA VAL A 589 17.87 31.85 -55.42
C VAL A 589 17.74 30.96 -54.18
N ARG A 590 16.70 31.23 -53.39
CA ARG A 590 16.34 30.43 -52.22
C ARG A 590 14.90 30.63 -51.75
N PHE A 591 14.34 29.60 -51.14
CA PHE A 591 13.01 29.65 -50.52
C PHE A 591 12.83 28.51 -49.51
N TYR A 592 11.86 28.67 -48.63
CA TYR A 592 11.41 27.58 -47.76
C TYR A 592 10.32 26.78 -48.45
N ALA A 593 10.48 25.47 -48.48
CA ALA A 593 9.48 24.52 -48.94
C ALA A 593 9.17 23.53 -47.83
N SER A 594 7.89 23.20 -47.65
CA SER A 594 7.52 22.10 -46.77
C SER A 594 7.81 20.78 -47.47
N VAL A 595 8.56 19.91 -46.80
CA VAL A 595 8.80 18.54 -47.24
C VAL A 595 8.20 17.57 -46.22
N LYS A 596 7.58 16.52 -46.74
CA LYS A 596 7.09 15.39 -45.95
C LYS A 596 8.05 14.23 -46.12
N PHE A 597 8.62 13.78 -45.02
CA PHE A 597 9.35 12.52 -44.93
C PHE A 597 8.39 11.43 -44.47
N THR A 598 8.30 10.34 -45.23
CA THR A 598 7.52 9.14 -44.85
C THR A 598 8.49 7.97 -44.62
N TYR A 599 8.27 7.25 -43.53
CA TYR A 599 9.13 6.16 -43.06
C TYR A 599 8.36 4.84 -43.05
N GLY A 600 8.96 3.76 -43.56
CA GLY A 600 8.35 2.43 -43.63
C GLY A 600 9.25 1.31 -43.10
N LEU A 601 8.68 0.39 -42.33
CA LEU A 601 9.30 -0.87 -41.88
C LEU A 601 8.50 -2.08 -42.40
N GLY A 602 9.19 -3.15 -42.81
CA GLY A 602 8.59 -4.38 -43.32
C GLY A 602 8.28 -5.48 -42.27
N PHE A 603 8.22 -5.19 -40.96
CA PHE A 603 7.96 -6.19 -39.91
C PHE A 603 6.81 -5.78 -38.99
N SER A 604 6.01 -6.76 -38.52
CA SER A 604 4.81 -6.55 -37.69
C SER A 604 5.08 -6.33 -36.19
N THR A 605 6.31 -6.53 -35.70
CA THR A 605 6.63 -6.52 -34.26
C THR A 605 7.34 -5.26 -33.75
N ASN A 606 7.82 -4.38 -34.63
CA ASN A 606 8.42 -3.09 -34.26
C ASN A 606 7.68 -1.96 -34.99
N GLN A 607 6.71 -1.32 -34.34
CA GLN A 607 6.12 -0.09 -34.86
C GLN A 607 7.07 1.08 -34.61
N LEU A 608 7.36 1.86 -35.66
CA LEU A 608 7.97 3.18 -35.47
C LEU A 608 7.00 4.03 -34.65
N LEU A 609 7.50 4.72 -33.62
CA LEU A 609 6.72 5.68 -32.83
C LEU A 609 6.21 6.86 -33.66
N PHE A 610 6.75 7.07 -34.86
CA PHE A 610 6.30 8.03 -35.87
C PHE A 610 6.49 7.47 -37.28
N GLN A 611 5.55 7.71 -38.19
CA GLN A 611 5.61 7.23 -39.59
C GLN A 611 5.81 8.37 -40.59
N GLU A 612 5.61 9.61 -40.15
CA GLU A 612 5.71 10.80 -40.99
C GLU A 612 6.36 11.96 -40.21
N ARG A 613 7.10 12.80 -40.94
CA ARG A 613 7.66 14.06 -40.42
C ARG A 613 7.54 15.13 -41.50
N VAL A 614 6.80 16.19 -41.22
CA VAL A 614 6.78 17.39 -42.08
C VAL A 614 7.78 18.39 -41.53
N VAL A 615 8.70 18.84 -42.38
CA VAL A 615 9.73 19.82 -42.02
C VAL A 615 9.73 20.92 -43.07
N SER A 616 9.92 22.17 -42.66
CA SER A 616 10.25 23.23 -43.60
C SER A 616 11.75 23.12 -43.91
N VAL A 617 12.09 22.85 -45.17
CA VAL A 617 13.48 22.84 -45.63
C VAL A 617 13.75 24.05 -46.50
N LEU A 618 14.98 24.52 -46.40
CA LEU A 618 15.49 25.59 -47.21
C LEU A 618 16.05 25.03 -48.51
N VAL A 619 15.40 25.35 -49.62
CA VAL A 619 15.89 25.09 -50.96
C VAL A 619 16.81 26.21 -51.39
N ARG A 620 17.99 25.86 -51.91
CA ARG A 620 19.09 26.75 -52.29
C ARG A 620 19.53 26.44 -53.70
N ASP A 621 19.94 27.47 -54.42
CA ASP A 621 20.69 27.34 -55.65
C ASP A 621 22.19 27.12 -55.38
N ASN A 622 22.79 26.14 -56.05
CA ASN A 622 24.22 25.84 -55.97
C ASN A 622 25.12 26.75 -56.84
N GLY A 623 24.53 27.68 -57.61
CA GLY A 623 25.26 28.57 -58.52
C GLY A 623 25.58 27.96 -59.89
N ALA A 624 25.17 26.72 -60.13
CA ALA A 624 25.29 26.01 -61.40
C ALA A 624 23.92 25.58 -61.97
N GLY A 625 22.83 26.19 -61.50
CA GLY A 625 21.47 25.96 -61.97
C GLY A 625 20.70 24.85 -61.25
N VAL A 626 21.27 24.25 -60.18
CA VAL A 626 20.62 23.18 -59.42
C VAL A 626 20.10 23.70 -58.09
N LEU A 627 18.82 23.44 -57.83
CA LEU A 627 18.18 23.65 -56.54
C LEU A 627 18.34 22.40 -55.67
N TYR A 628 18.79 22.60 -54.45
CA TYR A 628 18.97 21.54 -53.47
C TYR A 628 18.58 22.02 -52.08
N PHE A 629 18.15 21.11 -51.22
CA PHE A 629 18.05 21.38 -49.78
C PHE A 629 19.01 20.47 -49.02
N LYS A 630 19.33 20.83 -47.78
CA LYS A 630 20.05 19.93 -46.88
C LYS A 630 19.04 19.04 -46.18
N ASP A 631 19.22 17.74 -46.31
CA ASP A 631 18.42 16.77 -45.59
C ASP A 631 18.54 17.01 -44.08
N PRO A 632 17.46 17.39 -43.37
CA PRO A 632 17.51 17.62 -41.93
C PRO A 632 17.85 16.35 -41.16
N GLY A 633 17.70 15.19 -41.81
CA GLY A 633 18.07 13.91 -41.24
C GLY A 633 19.57 13.67 -41.22
N ASN A 634 20.30 13.82 -42.32
CA ASN A 634 21.71 13.38 -42.41
C ASN A 634 22.67 14.49 -42.90
N ASN A 635 22.17 15.71 -43.06
CA ASN A 635 22.90 16.90 -43.52
C ASN A 635 23.52 16.76 -44.93
N GLN A 636 23.09 15.77 -45.73
CA GLN A 636 23.49 15.63 -47.13
C GLN A 636 22.71 16.60 -48.02
N ASN A 637 23.34 17.05 -49.11
CA ASN A 637 22.67 17.85 -50.12
C ASN A 637 21.76 16.96 -50.96
N VAL A 638 20.49 17.32 -51.04
CA VAL A 638 19.46 16.62 -51.79
C VAL A 638 19.01 17.53 -52.92
N ASN A 639 19.32 17.14 -54.15
CA ASN A 639 18.90 17.88 -55.34
C ASN A 639 17.40 17.72 -55.52
N CYS A 640 16.68 18.84 -55.52
CA CYS A 640 15.23 18.85 -55.59
C CYS A 640 14.71 19.53 -56.86
N GLY A 641 15.54 20.26 -57.61
CA GLY A 641 15.09 20.98 -58.79
C GLY A 641 16.18 21.77 -59.51
N THR A 642 15.76 22.73 -60.33
CA THR A 642 16.63 23.60 -61.14
C THR A 642 16.15 25.04 -61.20
N ILE A 643 17.06 25.97 -61.51
CA ILE A 643 16.81 27.38 -61.79
C ILE A 643 17.45 27.76 -63.13
N ASP A 644 16.69 28.37 -64.03
CA ASP A 644 17.22 29.07 -65.20
C ASP A 644 17.48 30.53 -64.84
N TYR A 645 18.75 30.94 -64.86
CA TYR A 645 19.16 32.29 -64.51
C TYR A 645 18.75 33.36 -65.52
N ALA A 646 18.75 33.04 -66.81
CA ALA A 646 18.40 33.98 -67.84
C ALA A 646 16.88 34.22 -67.82
N ALA A 647 16.11 33.14 -67.72
CA ALA A 647 14.65 33.18 -67.74
C ALA A 647 14.03 33.50 -66.37
N GLY A 648 14.72 33.25 -65.26
CA GLY A 648 14.22 33.43 -63.90
C GLY A 648 13.12 32.46 -63.51
N THR A 649 13.16 31.22 -63.99
CA THR A 649 12.16 30.17 -63.75
C THR A 649 12.73 29.03 -62.91
N ILE A 650 11.99 28.59 -61.90
CA ILE A 650 12.32 27.44 -61.04
C ILE A 650 11.42 26.24 -61.37
N GLU A 651 11.97 25.04 -61.23
CA GLU A 651 11.25 23.78 -61.39
C GLU A 651 11.76 22.78 -60.35
N ASN A 652 10.88 22.17 -59.54
CA ASN A 652 11.27 21.17 -58.53
C ASN A 652 10.47 19.88 -58.69
N ASN A 653 11.11 18.76 -58.34
CA ASN A 653 10.52 17.43 -58.32
C ASN A 653 9.61 17.28 -57.10
N SER A 654 8.37 16.80 -57.30
CA SER A 654 7.44 16.51 -56.20
C SER A 654 7.91 15.36 -55.32
N VAL A 655 8.63 14.38 -55.87
CA VAL A 655 9.28 13.29 -55.12
C VAL A 655 10.78 13.43 -55.27
N VAL A 656 11.48 13.52 -54.16
CA VAL A 656 12.91 13.79 -54.13
C VAL A 656 13.66 12.58 -53.60
N PRO A 657 14.65 12.02 -54.34
CA PRO A 657 15.46 10.92 -53.86
C PRO A 657 16.27 11.36 -52.65
N VAL A 658 16.02 10.73 -51.50
CA VAL A 658 16.77 10.97 -50.26
C VAL A 658 17.49 9.71 -49.85
N SER A 659 18.62 9.89 -49.17
CA SER A 659 19.30 8.79 -48.51
C SER A 659 18.35 8.11 -47.51
N GLU A 660 18.45 6.80 -47.41
CA GLU A 660 17.69 6.03 -46.43
C GLU A 660 18.07 6.44 -45.00
N PHE A 661 19.25 7.02 -44.77
CA PHE A 661 19.76 7.40 -43.45
C PHE A 661 19.15 8.70 -42.90
N ASP A 662 18.80 8.72 -41.61
CA ASP A 662 18.44 9.92 -40.85
C ASP A 662 19.18 9.85 -39.50
N ILE A 663 19.94 10.89 -39.15
CA ILE A 663 20.83 11.00 -37.97
C ILE A 663 20.18 11.78 -36.82
N SER A 664 19.05 12.42 -37.08
CA SER A 664 18.44 13.42 -36.18
C SER A 664 17.66 12.83 -34.99
N GLY A 665 17.79 11.52 -34.72
CA GLY A 665 17.13 10.79 -33.64
C GLY A 665 18.12 10.40 -32.54
N PRO A 666 17.69 10.28 -31.27
CA PRO A 666 18.60 9.99 -30.15
C PRO A 666 19.14 8.56 -30.20
N SER A 667 20.37 8.34 -29.71
CA SER A 667 21.05 7.02 -29.70
C SER A 667 20.90 6.20 -28.42
N ARG A 668 20.60 4.91 -28.56
CA ARG A 668 20.78 3.88 -27.54
C ARG A 668 22.07 3.11 -27.82
N ASN A 669 22.86 2.79 -26.80
CA ASN A 669 23.92 1.79 -26.96
C ASN A 669 23.30 0.40 -26.89
N VAL A 670 23.49 -0.42 -27.92
CA VAL A 670 23.08 -1.83 -27.91
C VAL A 670 24.33 -2.69 -27.88
N GLN A 671 24.39 -3.59 -26.90
CA GLN A 671 25.38 -4.65 -26.87
C GLN A 671 24.90 -5.78 -27.76
N TRP A 672 25.71 -6.14 -28.75
CA TRP A 672 25.42 -7.29 -29.59
C TRP A 672 26.37 -8.45 -29.32
N TYR A 673 25.87 -9.66 -29.54
CA TYR A 673 26.64 -10.90 -29.48
C TYR A 673 26.58 -11.58 -30.85
N GLY A 674 27.71 -11.57 -31.54
CA GLY A 674 27.85 -12.14 -32.87
C GLY A 674 28.78 -13.33 -32.91
N VAL A 675 28.35 -14.39 -33.57
CA VAL A 675 29.23 -15.48 -34.01
C VAL A 675 29.55 -15.25 -35.48
N ILE A 676 30.78 -14.85 -35.78
CA ILE A 676 31.34 -15.04 -37.12
C ILE A 676 31.95 -16.44 -37.13
N GLY A 677 31.85 -17.14 -38.26
CA GLY A 677 32.28 -18.52 -38.45
C GLY A 677 33.55 -18.91 -37.66
N SER A 678 33.50 -20.13 -37.12
CA SER A 678 34.50 -20.75 -36.23
C SER A 678 34.74 -20.04 -34.88
N GLY A 679 33.68 -19.89 -34.09
CA GLY A 679 33.73 -20.25 -32.66
C GLY A 679 34.27 -19.23 -31.65
N TYR A 680 34.54 -17.97 -32.02
CA TYR A 680 34.83 -16.91 -31.04
C TYR A 680 33.78 -15.81 -31.10
N GLY A 681 33.03 -15.64 -30.00
CA GLY A 681 32.06 -14.55 -29.85
C GLY A 681 32.77 -13.22 -29.68
N HIS A 682 32.44 -12.24 -30.51
CA HIS A 682 32.93 -10.88 -30.34
C HIS A 682 31.88 -10.05 -29.59
N GLN A 683 32.32 -9.35 -28.54
CA GLN A 683 31.52 -8.34 -27.87
C GLN A 683 31.84 -6.98 -28.52
N GLY A 684 30.82 -6.33 -29.06
CA GLY A 684 30.92 -4.98 -29.63
C GLY A 684 29.80 -4.11 -29.07
N THR A 685 30.12 -2.85 -28.81
CA THR A 685 29.12 -1.82 -28.46
C THR A 685 28.88 -0.99 -29.71
N THR A 686 27.67 -1.05 -30.28
CA THR A 686 27.25 -0.14 -31.36
C THR A 686 26.23 0.87 -30.81
N GLN A 687 26.38 2.13 -31.22
CA GLN A 687 25.32 3.12 -31.05
C GLN A 687 24.22 2.81 -32.08
N GLN A 688 23.00 2.58 -31.61
CA GLN A 688 21.79 2.56 -32.41
C GLN A 688 21.00 3.84 -32.13
N ARG A 689 21.01 4.79 -33.05
CA ARG A 689 20.05 5.90 -33.12
C ARG A 689 18.63 5.37 -33.27
N TRP A 690 17.64 6.07 -32.72
CA TRP A 690 16.21 5.78 -32.90
C TRP A 690 15.80 5.80 -34.38
N ASN A 691 16.69 6.27 -35.26
CA ASN A 691 16.62 6.24 -36.72
C ASN A 691 17.88 5.66 -37.38
N ASP A 692 18.76 4.95 -36.65
CA ASP A 692 19.89 4.24 -37.26
C ASP A 692 19.36 3.10 -38.13
N ILE A 693 19.31 3.38 -39.42
CA ILE A 693 19.03 2.45 -40.51
C ILE A 693 20.30 1.66 -40.83
N GLN A 694 21.04 1.24 -39.80
CA GLN A 694 22.28 0.48 -39.96
C GLN A 694 22.25 -0.77 -39.08
N GLU A 695 21.87 -1.90 -39.67
CA GLU A 695 22.87 -2.94 -39.99
C GLU A 695 22.26 -4.17 -40.69
N TYR A 696 22.99 -4.56 -41.74
CA TYR A 696 23.18 -5.86 -42.39
C TYR A 696 21.96 -6.77 -42.68
N THR A 697 21.63 -6.82 -43.97
CA THR A 697 21.20 -7.99 -44.78
C THR A 697 19.74 -8.19 -45.22
N ASN A 698 18.75 -7.30 -45.03
CA ASN A 698 17.43 -7.50 -45.66
C ASN A 698 16.74 -6.20 -46.18
N ASN A 699 16.57 -6.12 -47.51
CA ASN A 699 16.19 -4.97 -48.35
C ASN A 699 14.71 -4.49 -48.33
N ASN A 700 13.98 -4.51 -47.22
CA ASN A 700 12.55 -4.11 -47.19
C ASN A 700 12.22 -2.91 -46.27
N ARG A 701 12.99 -1.81 -46.37
CA ARG A 701 12.78 -0.57 -45.58
C ARG A 701 12.80 0.64 -46.51
N SER A 702 12.03 1.70 -46.23
CA SER A 702 11.92 2.86 -47.12
C SER A 702 11.86 4.20 -46.38
N ARG A 703 12.57 5.20 -46.89
CA ARG A 703 12.43 6.62 -46.53
C ARG A 703 12.15 7.41 -47.81
N GLN A 704 11.00 8.06 -47.88
CA GLN A 704 10.59 8.86 -49.03
C GLN A 704 10.46 10.32 -48.63
N CYS A 705 10.85 11.22 -49.53
CA CYS A 705 10.70 12.66 -49.36
C CYS A 705 9.80 13.21 -50.46
N GLU A 706 8.75 13.91 -50.07
CA GLU A 706 7.82 14.59 -50.97
C GLU A 706 7.91 16.10 -50.71
N LEU A 707 8.19 16.89 -51.75
CA LEU A 707 8.01 18.34 -51.70
C LEU A 707 6.52 18.64 -51.80
N LEU A 708 5.96 19.28 -50.77
CA LEU A 708 4.55 19.64 -50.77
C LEU A 708 4.34 20.86 -51.67
N ALA A 709 3.48 20.71 -52.69
CA ALA A 709 3.13 21.78 -53.62
C ALA A 709 2.57 22.98 -52.85
N SER A 710 3.28 24.11 -52.89
CA SER A 710 2.88 25.32 -52.18
C SER A 710 3.44 26.55 -52.88
N ALA A 711 2.67 27.63 -52.87
CA ALA A 711 3.13 28.94 -53.31
C ALA A 711 3.95 29.58 -52.18
N VAL A 712 5.23 29.87 -52.44
CA VAL A 712 6.17 30.35 -51.43
C VAL A 712 6.79 31.69 -51.83
N SER A 713 7.36 32.36 -50.86
CA SER A 713 8.20 33.53 -51.12
C SER A 713 9.60 33.09 -51.52
N VAL A 714 10.02 33.42 -52.75
CA VAL A 714 11.34 33.11 -53.29
C VAL A 714 12.20 34.36 -53.32
N SER A 715 13.33 34.28 -52.63
CA SER A 715 14.32 35.34 -52.58
C SER A 715 15.42 35.10 -53.61
N TYR A 716 15.82 36.15 -54.33
CA TYR A 716 16.85 36.13 -55.36
C TYR A 716 17.52 37.50 -55.51
N SER A 717 18.58 37.60 -56.31
CA SER A 717 19.24 38.87 -56.63
C SER A 717 19.45 39.00 -58.14
N ASN A 718 19.25 40.18 -58.71
CA ASN A 718 19.54 40.50 -60.11
C ASN A 718 20.40 41.78 -60.27
N SER A 719 21.01 42.27 -59.18
CA SER A 719 21.90 43.44 -59.12
C SER A 719 23.30 43.10 -58.59
N THR A 720 24.25 44.03 -58.77
CA THR A 720 25.60 43.98 -58.19
C THR A 720 25.58 44.47 -56.74
N ALA A 721 26.14 43.70 -55.80
CA ALA A 721 26.02 43.91 -54.36
C ALA A 721 26.58 45.27 -53.85
N SER A 722 25.87 45.90 -52.91
CA SER A 722 26.43 46.93 -52.02
C SER A 722 26.72 46.37 -50.62
N ALA A 723 27.83 46.82 -50.02
CA ALA A 723 28.15 46.51 -48.63
C ALA A 723 27.17 47.22 -47.68
N ASP A 724 26.57 46.47 -46.77
CA ASP A 724 25.68 46.96 -45.72
C ASP A 724 26.23 46.59 -44.34
N SER A 725 26.15 47.51 -43.38
CA SER A 725 26.77 47.36 -42.06
C SER A 725 25.72 47.52 -40.97
N ILE A 726 25.48 46.43 -40.23
CA ILE A 726 24.41 46.32 -39.24
C ILE A 726 25.03 46.25 -37.84
N SER A 727 24.55 47.09 -36.93
CA SER A 727 25.11 47.25 -35.58
C SER A 727 24.21 46.56 -34.54
N ILE A 728 24.78 45.63 -33.77
CA ILE A 728 24.04 44.77 -32.83
C ILE A 728 24.76 44.72 -31.48
N LYS A 729 24.04 44.90 -30.37
CA LYS A 729 24.63 44.90 -29.01
C LYS A 729 24.59 43.50 -28.37
N ALA A 730 25.73 43.06 -27.86
CA ALA A 730 25.91 41.81 -27.13
C ALA A 730 25.36 41.91 -25.69
N ASN A 731 24.03 41.93 -25.52
CA ASN A 731 23.37 42.01 -24.21
C ASN A 731 22.90 40.66 -23.65
N ALA A 732 22.89 39.62 -24.49
CA ALA A 732 22.63 38.24 -24.09
C ALA A 732 23.50 37.30 -24.93
N CYS A 733 23.67 36.05 -24.50
CA CYS A 733 24.19 34.97 -25.35
C CYS A 733 23.31 33.73 -25.20
N CYS A 734 23.34 32.87 -26.20
CA CYS A 734 22.50 31.70 -26.28
C CYS A 734 23.33 30.42 -26.16
N LEU A 735 22.70 29.40 -25.57
CA LEU A 735 23.13 28.02 -25.61
C LEU A 735 21.93 27.18 -26.05
N ARG A 736 22.15 26.19 -26.92
CA ARG A 736 21.05 25.40 -27.47
C ARG A 736 21.38 23.92 -27.50
N THR A 737 20.40 23.10 -27.14
CA THR A 737 20.43 21.65 -27.35
C THR A 737 19.39 21.25 -28.38
N GLU A 738 19.66 20.14 -29.09
CA GLU A 738 18.68 19.57 -30.03
C GLU A 738 17.51 18.97 -29.25
N MET A 739 16.29 19.31 -29.67
CA MET A 739 15.05 18.92 -29.00
C MET A 739 14.28 17.87 -29.79
N VAL A 740 13.67 16.93 -29.08
CA VAL A 740 12.61 16.08 -29.66
C VAL A 740 11.34 16.93 -29.80
N PRO A 741 10.65 16.91 -30.95
CA PRO A 741 9.38 17.62 -31.11
C PRO A 741 8.39 17.31 -29.98
N ASN A 742 7.73 18.34 -29.45
CA ASN A 742 6.77 18.27 -28.33
C ASN A 742 7.34 17.86 -26.96
N TYR A 743 8.67 17.74 -26.80
CA TYR A 743 9.32 17.52 -25.51
C TYR A 743 9.79 18.86 -24.92
N THR A 744 10.11 18.88 -23.62
CA THR A 744 10.58 20.10 -22.92
C THR A 744 11.88 19.85 -22.17
N LEU A 745 12.84 20.76 -22.30
CA LEU A 745 14.09 20.75 -21.54
C LEU A 745 13.83 21.19 -20.10
N ARG A 746 14.32 20.39 -19.15
CA ARG A 746 14.27 20.65 -17.70
C ARG A 746 15.59 20.31 -17.03
N GLY A 747 15.76 20.80 -15.80
CA GLY A 747 16.93 20.48 -14.97
C GLY A 747 18.27 20.93 -15.55
N ALA A 748 18.31 21.96 -16.41
CA ALA A 748 19.56 22.37 -17.04
C ALA A 748 20.60 22.86 -16.02
N ASN A 749 21.81 22.33 -16.09
CA ASN A 749 22.92 22.65 -15.18
C ASN A 749 24.26 22.57 -15.91
N PHE A 750 25.10 23.60 -15.85
CA PHE A 750 26.37 23.65 -16.58
C PHE A 750 27.35 24.70 -16.04
N MET A 751 28.60 24.63 -16.50
CA MET A 751 29.67 25.57 -16.17
C MET A 751 30.08 26.40 -17.40
N LEU A 752 30.25 27.70 -17.24
CA LEU A 752 30.77 28.61 -18.27
C LEU A 752 31.74 29.61 -17.64
N GLY A 753 32.99 29.65 -18.11
CA GLY A 753 34.00 30.59 -17.61
C GLY A 753 34.24 30.52 -16.09
N GLY A 754 34.08 29.33 -15.48
CA GLY A 754 34.21 29.12 -14.04
C GLY A 754 32.94 29.40 -13.22
N VAL A 755 31.88 29.90 -13.84
CA VAL A 755 30.57 30.20 -13.21
C VAL A 755 29.60 29.04 -13.41
N LEU A 756 28.89 28.67 -12.35
CA LEU A 756 27.85 27.62 -12.38
C LEU A 756 26.49 28.24 -12.74
N TYR A 757 25.80 27.66 -13.72
CA TYR A 757 24.41 28.01 -14.06
C TYR A 757 23.47 26.85 -13.75
N LYS A 758 22.27 27.18 -13.24
CA LYS A 758 21.22 26.23 -12.89
C LYS A 758 19.84 26.76 -13.28
N GLN A 759 19.03 25.93 -13.90
CA GLN A 759 17.61 26.18 -14.13
C GLN A 759 16.80 25.98 -12.84
N LEU A 760 15.90 26.92 -12.56
CA LEU A 760 14.86 26.81 -11.56
C LEU A 760 13.54 26.31 -12.19
N PRO A 761 12.57 25.80 -11.40
CA PRO A 761 11.31 25.28 -11.93
C PRO A 761 10.46 26.30 -12.72
N ASP A 762 10.67 27.60 -12.52
CA ASP A 762 10.02 28.70 -13.25
C ASP A 762 10.73 29.04 -14.58
N ASN A 763 11.71 28.24 -14.99
CA ASN A 763 12.59 28.43 -16.15
C ASN A 763 13.59 29.59 -16.03
N THR A 764 13.77 30.18 -14.85
CA THR A 764 14.85 31.15 -14.61
C THR A 764 16.20 30.44 -14.52
N LEU A 765 17.25 30.96 -15.17
CA LEU A 765 18.63 30.53 -14.91
C LEU A 765 19.23 31.39 -13.81
N VAL A 766 19.71 30.74 -12.76
CA VAL A 766 20.49 31.39 -11.70
C VAL A 766 21.95 30.99 -11.80
N ARG A 767 22.84 31.92 -11.44
CA ARG A 767 24.28 31.67 -11.34
C ARG A 767 24.74 31.54 -9.88
N ASP A 768 25.79 30.75 -9.69
CA ASP A 768 26.52 30.52 -8.43
C ASP A 768 25.60 30.43 -7.20
N PRO A 769 24.67 29.45 -7.15
CA PRO A 769 23.85 29.23 -5.96
C PRO A 769 24.73 29.00 -4.74
N SER A 770 24.45 29.75 -3.67
CA SER A 770 25.21 29.71 -2.43
C SER A 770 25.19 28.31 -1.81
N PRO A 771 26.34 27.74 -1.41
CA PRO A 771 26.37 26.46 -0.73
C PRO A 771 25.78 26.51 0.69
N THR A 772 25.52 27.70 1.25
CA THR A 772 24.97 27.87 2.60
C THR A 772 23.49 28.22 2.63
N THR A 773 22.96 28.84 1.57
CA THR A 773 21.56 29.30 1.52
C THR A 773 20.78 28.77 0.31
N GLY A 774 21.47 28.16 -0.67
CA GLY A 774 20.88 27.68 -1.92
C GLY A 774 20.45 28.78 -2.91
N GLY A 775 20.44 30.05 -2.49
CA GLY A 775 20.06 31.19 -3.34
C GLY A 775 21.15 31.53 -4.36
N GLY A 776 20.76 31.69 -5.63
CA GLY A 776 21.63 32.12 -6.74
C GLY A 776 21.17 33.44 -7.35
N THR A 777 22.01 34.06 -8.17
CA THR A 777 21.68 35.34 -8.84
C THR A 777 21.01 35.09 -10.19
N PRO A 778 19.80 35.62 -10.48
CA PRO A 778 19.17 35.49 -11.80
C PRO A 778 20.09 36.01 -12.92
N SER A 779 20.27 35.21 -13.95
CA SER A 779 21.28 35.41 -15.00
C SER A 779 20.85 34.91 -16.38
N GLY A 780 19.55 34.64 -16.57
CA GLY A 780 19.03 34.13 -17.83
C GLY A 780 17.69 33.42 -17.70
N SER A 781 17.28 32.77 -18.78
CA SER A 781 16.04 31.98 -18.87
C SER A 781 16.19 30.75 -19.79
N VAL A 782 15.27 29.80 -19.66
CA VAL A 782 15.19 28.58 -20.48
C VAL A 782 13.88 28.55 -21.26
N ALA A 783 13.96 28.52 -22.58
CA ALA A 783 12.84 28.20 -23.45
C ALA A 783 12.77 26.68 -23.65
N GLY A 784 12.08 25.99 -22.72
CA GLY A 784 12.12 24.53 -22.61
C GLY A 784 11.72 23.78 -23.89
N ALA A 785 10.71 24.24 -24.63
CA ALA A 785 10.23 23.56 -25.84
C ALA A 785 11.21 23.66 -27.03
N SER A 786 11.97 24.75 -27.14
CA SER A 786 12.95 24.97 -28.20
C SER A 786 14.37 24.54 -27.82
N GLY A 787 14.60 24.22 -26.54
CA GLY A 787 15.91 23.83 -26.02
C GLY A 787 16.92 24.98 -25.97
N VAL A 788 16.44 26.23 -26.02
CA VAL A 788 17.26 27.44 -26.02
C VAL A 788 17.38 28.00 -24.60
N LEU A 789 18.61 28.26 -24.18
CA LEU A 789 18.96 28.91 -22.93
C LEU A 789 19.52 30.28 -23.27
N THR A 790 18.96 31.33 -22.68
CA THR A 790 19.42 32.71 -22.87
C THR A 790 20.12 33.17 -21.61
N LEU A 791 21.38 33.56 -21.69
CA LEU A 791 22.17 34.07 -20.59
C LEU A 791 22.28 35.59 -20.70
N SER A 792 21.95 36.31 -19.63
CA SER A 792 22.12 37.76 -19.52
C SER A 792 23.44 38.16 -18.84
N TYR A 793 24.22 37.18 -18.37
CA TYR A 793 25.52 37.38 -17.75
C TYR A 793 26.51 36.31 -18.20
N TRP A 794 27.77 36.72 -18.36
CA TRP A 794 28.93 35.86 -18.58
C TRP A 794 30.20 36.62 -18.18
N VAL A 795 31.31 35.90 -18.01
CA VAL A 795 32.60 36.51 -17.66
C VAL A 795 33.34 36.91 -18.92
N ALA A 796 33.64 38.20 -19.09
CA ALA A 796 34.42 38.71 -20.21
C ALA A 796 35.85 38.15 -20.21
N GLY A 797 36.45 37.96 -21.39
CA GLY A 797 37.78 37.40 -21.58
C GLY A 797 37.88 35.88 -21.50
N GLN A 798 36.87 35.18 -20.98
CA GLN A 798 36.85 33.71 -20.89
C GLN A 798 36.49 33.06 -22.24
N ALA A 799 36.87 31.80 -22.40
CA ALA A 799 36.46 31.01 -23.57
C ALA A 799 34.93 30.76 -23.55
N PRO A 800 34.26 30.68 -24.72
CA PRO A 800 32.82 30.45 -24.81
C PRO A 800 32.39 29.00 -24.52
N THR A 801 33.35 28.12 -24.19
CA THR A 801 33.12 26.69 -24.03
C THR A 801 32.33 26.38 -22.75
N VAL A 802 31.28 25.59 -22.89
CA VAL A 802 30.47 25.04 -21.82
C VAL A 802 31.05 23.71 -21.37
N SER A 803 31.17 23.52 -20.06
CA SER A 803 31.57 22.23 -19.47
C SER A 803 30.51 21.74 -18.49
N ASN A 804 30.55 20.45 -18.13
CA ASN A 804 29.64 19.81 -17.17
C ASN A 804 28.13 20.00 -17.48
N TRP A 805 27.75 20.04 -18.76
CA TRP A 805 26.36 20.14 -19.19
C TRP A 805 25.51 18.96 -18.70
N ARG A 806 24.35 19.27 -18.11
CA ARG A 806 23.32 18.34 -17.61
C ARG A 806 21.94 18.92 -17.94
N GLY A 807 20.97 18.05 -18.20
CA GLY A 807 19.59 18.44 -18.49
C GLY A 807 18.76 17.23 -18.94
N VAL A 808 17.44 17.29 -18.77
CA VAL A 808 16.51 16.22 -19.15
C VAL A 808 15.57 16.75 -20.22
N ILE A 809 15.43 16.02 -21.32
CA ILE A 809 14.38 16.27 -22.32
C ILE A 809 13.18 15.41 -21.92
N ALA A 810 12.21 16.06 -21.25
CA ALA A 810 11.03 15.41 -20.68
C ALA A 810 9.90 15.28 -21.72
N PRO A 811 9.21 14.14 -21.77
CA PRO A 811 8.10 13.91 -22.70
C PRO A 811 6.89 14.82 -22.43
N PRO A 812 6.00 15.00 -23.43
CA PRO A 812 4.74 15.69 -23.22
C PRO A 812 3.86 14.92 -22.24
N THR A 813 3.12 15.65 -21.40
CA THR A 813 2.19 15.10 -20.41
C THR A 813 0.82 14.73 -20.96
N ALA A 814 0.52 15.09 -22.22
CA ALA A 814 -0.75 14.80 -22.90
C ALA A 814 -0.57 14.68 -24.43
N GLY A 815 -1.52 14.01 -25.10
CA GLY A 815 -1.58 13.83 -26.56
C GLY A 815 -1.06 12.47 -27.06
N LEU A 816 -1.24 12.18 -28.36
CA LEU A 816 -0.87 10.90 -29.00
C LEU A 816 0.63 10.56 -28.88
N THR A 817 1.47 11.57 -28.64
CA THR A 817 2.92 11.42 -28.46
C THR A 817 3.34 11.30 -26.99
N ALA A 818 2.39 11.32 -26.04
CA ALA A 818 2.68 11.10 -24.63
C ALA A 818 2.99 9.61 -24.43
N PRO A 819 4.16 9.23 -23.89
CA PRO A 819 4.57 7.83 -23.73
C PRO A 819 3.85 7.14 -22.55
N PHE A 820 2.77 7.74 -22.07
CA PHE A 820 2.12 7.51 -20.78
C PHE A 820 0.83 6.70 -20.93
N ALA A 821 0.90 5.66 -21.74
CA ALA A 821 -0.21 4.79 -22.11
C ALA A 821 -0.19 3.47 -21.35
N THR A 822 -1.34 2.99 -20.92
CA THR A 822 -1.55 1.59 -20.53
C THR A 822 -2.91 1.12 -21.00
N SER A 823 -3.09 -0.19 -21.19
CA SER A 823 -4.41 -0.81 -21.39
C SER A 823 -5.01 -1.36 -20.09
N TYR A 824 -4.27 -1.34 -18.99
CA TYR A 824 -4.66 -1.90 -17.70
C TYR A 824 -4.14 -1.07 -16.52
N THR A 825 -4.94 -0.97 -15.46
CA THR A 825 -4.55 -0.33 -14.19
C THR A 825 -5.19 -1.07 -13.01
N VAL A 826 -4.43 -1.16 -11.92
CA VAL A 826 -4.89 -1.74 -10.66
C VAL A 826 -4.38 -0.93 -9.47
N PHE A 827 -5.28 -0.58 -8.56
CA PHE A 827 -4.92 0.22 -7.39
C PHE A 827 -5.86 -0.08 -6.22
N ARG A 828 -5.44 0.35 -5.02
CA ARG A 828 -6.29 0.37 -3.83
C ARG A 828 -6.81 1.76 -3.53
N THR A 829 -7.99 1.86 -2.95
CA THR A 829 -8.53 3.13 -2.44
C THR A 829 -7.88 3.56 -1.14
N ALA A 830 -8.07 4.84 -0.79
CA ALA A 830 -7.57 5.42 0.45
C ALA A 830 -8.24 4.81 1.71
N ALA A 831 -9.46 4.29 1.58
CA ALA A 831 -10.17 3.60 2.64
C ALA A 831 -10.91 2.38 2.08
N SER A 832 -11.13 1.39 2.94
CA SER A 832 -11.91 0.18 2.68
C SER A 832 -12.60 -0.25 3.99
N PRO A 833 -13.81 -0.85 3.95
CA PRO A 833 -14.59 -1.17 2.76
C PRO A 833 -15.31 0.04 2.14
N LEU A 834 -15.72 -0.12 0.88
CA LEU A 834 -16.43 0.85 0.05
C LEU A 834 -17.93 0.52 0.01
N ARG A 835 -18.76 1.56 -0.12
CA ARG A 835 -20.21 1.40 -0.33
C ARG A 835 -20.48 0.81 -1.71
N PRO A 836 -21.17 -0.34 -1.83
CA PRO A 836 -21.55 -0.91 -3.11
C PRO A 836 -22.31 0.09 -3.99
N GLY A 837 -21.91 0.19 -5.25
CA GLY A 837 -22.49 1.12 -6.24
C GLY A 837 -22.07 2.59 -6.09
N SER A 838 -21.15 2.93 -5.17
CA SER A 838 -20.67 4.31 -4.99
C SER A 838 -19.45 4.66 -5.83
N PHE A 839 -18.74 3.67 -6.38
CA PHE A 839 -17.50 3.88 -7.10
C PHE A 839 -17.74 4.42 -8.52
N SER A 840 -17.06 5.50 -8.88
CA SER A 840 -16.98 6.03 -10.24
C SER A 840 -15.55 6.41 -10.59
N VAL A 841 -15.21 6.25 -11.87
CA VAL A 841 -13.89 6.58 -12.42
C VAL A 841 -14.03 7.35 -13.72
N LEU A 842 -13.20 8.37 -13.88
CA LEU A 842 -13.13 9.21 -15.06
C LEU A 842 -11.69 9.38 -15.54
N GLY A 843 -11.53 9.65 -16.82
CA GLY A 843 -10.23 9.85 -17.47
C GLY A 843 -10.35 10.04 -18.97
N THR A 844 -9.22 10.04 -19.66
CA THR A 844 -9.11 10.27 -21.11
C THR A 844 -8.25 9.19 -21.77
N LEU A 845 -8.76 8.60 -22.85
CA LEU A 845 -8.04 7.64 -23.70
C LEU A 845 -6.98 8.34 -24.55
N MET A 846 -6.02 7.60 -25.11
CA MET A 846 -4.97 8.16 -25.96
C MET A 846 -5.51 8.84 -27.23
N ASP A 847 -6.66 8.39 -27.73
CA ASP A 847 -7.36 9.01 -28.86
C ASP A 847 -8.11 10.32 -28.49
N GLY A 848 -8.03 10.76 -27.22
CA GLY A 848 -8.69 11.95 -26.70
C GLY A 848 -10.12 11.73 -26.21
N THR A 849 -10.66 10.52 -26.34
CA THR A 849 -12.01 10.19 -25.85
C THR A 849 -12.04 10.20 -24.33
N SER A 850 -12.88 11.04 -23.73
CA SER A 850 -13.13 11.01 -22.29
C SER A 850 -14.10 9.88 -21.92
N PHE A 851 -13.92 9.31 -20.73
CA PHE A 851 -14.86 8.37 -20.15
C PHE A 851 -15.20 8.78 -18.73
N ASN A 852 -16.42 8.42 -18.32
CA ASN A 852 -16.89 8.51 -16.94
C ASN A 852 -17.81 7.31 -16.72
N VAL A 853 -17.36 6.34 -15.93
CA VAL A 853 -18.06 5.08 -15.71
C VAL A 853 -18.19 4.79 -14.22
N ALA A 854 -19.30 4.18 -13.83
CA ALA A 854 -19.57 3.76 -12.45
C ALA A 854 -19.62 2.23 -12.35
N ALA A 855 -19.26 1.71 -11.19
CA ALA A 855 -19.39 0.29 -10.88
C ALA A 855 -20.82 -0.03 -10.40
N GLY A 856 -21.34 -1.18 -10.81
CA GLY A 856 -22.60 -1.73 -10.30
C GLY A 856 -22.47 -2.18 -8.84
N VAL A 857 -23.60 -2.52 -8.22
CA VAL A 857 -23.64 -3.10 -6.86
C VAL A 857 -22.94 -4.46 -6.75
N ASP A 858 -22.82 -5.17 -7.87
CA ASP A 858 -22.09 -6.43 -8.02
C ASP A 858 -20.56 -6.23 -8.21
N GLY A 859 -20.11 -4.98 -8.19
CA GLY A 859 -18.71 -4.60 -8.34
C GLY A 859 -18.23 -4.63 -9.78
N LYS A 860 -19.10 -4.80 -10.79
CA LYS A 860 -18.68 -4.88 -12.19
C LYS A 860 -18.77 -3.51 -12.87
N ILE A 861 -17.78 -3.20 -13.71
CA ILE A 861 -17.78 -2.05 -14.60
C ILE A 861 -17.86 -2.59 -16.03
N ASN A 862 -18.94 -2.24 -16.74
CA ASN A 862 -19.17 -2.69 -18.11
C ASN A 862 -19.49 -1.50 -19.04
N GLY A 863 -18.64 -0.48 -19.05
CA GLY A 863 -18.76 0.66 -19.95
C GLY A 863 -18.30 0.31 -21.38
N THR A 864 -18.62 1.17 -22.35
CA THR A 864 -18.27 0.94 -23.77
C THR A 864 -16.77 0.78 -24.00
N ARG A 865 -15.97 1.66 -23.39
CA ARG A 865 -14.49 1.70 -23.53
C ARG A 865 -13.74 1.23 -22.29
N VAL A 866 -14.44 0.92 -21.20
CA VAL A 866 -13.84 0.54 -19.91
C VAL A 866 -14.55 -0.68 -19.35
N LYS A 867 -13.79 -1.74 -19.08
CA LYS A 867 -14.22 -2.94 -18.37
C LYS A 867 -13.49 -3.01 -17.03
N GLY A 868 -14.07 -3.61 -16.01
CA GLY A 868 -13.37 -3.72 -14.74
C GLY A 868 -14.16 -4.37 -13.63
N ARG A 869 -13.49 -4.48 -12.48
CA ARG A 869 -14.07 -5.00 -11.24
C ARG A 869 -13.61 -4.15 -10.05
N VAL A 870 -14.52 -3.99 -9.10
CA VAL A 870 -14.30 -3.37 -7.80
C VAL A 870 -14.55 -4.43 -6.74
N ASP A 871 -13.54 -4.64 -5.90
CA ASP A 871 -13.70 -5.33 -4.63
C ASP A 871 -14.10 -4.29 -3.58
N TYR A 872 -15.39 -4.23 -3.27
CA TYR A 872 -15.91 -3.28 -2.28
C TYR A 872 -15.44 -3.59 -0.86
N GLU A 873 -15.06 -4.83 -0.55
CA GLU A 873 -14.61 -5.19 0.79
C GLU A 873 -13.18 -4.70 1.03
N TYR A 874 -12.28 -4.96 0.08
CA TYR A 874 -10.85 -4.65 0.22
C TYR A 874 -10.44 -3.33 -0.42
N GLY A 875 -11.35 -2.66 -1.13
CA GLY A 875 -11.10 -1.39 -1.82
C GLY A 875 -10.12 -1.54 -2.98
N VAL A 876 -10.11 -2.68 -3.67
CA VAL A 876 -9.24 -2.94 -4.83
C VAL A 876 -10.02 -2.72 -6.11
N ILE A 877 -9.41 -2.01 -7.07
CA ILE A 877 -10.01 -1.71 -8.37
C ILE A 877 -9.09 -2.19 -9.47
N GLU A 878 -9.69 -2.85 -10.46
CA GLU A 878 -9.07 -3.25 -11.71
C GLU A 878 -9.84 -2.66 -12.88
N LEU A 879 -9.15 -2.00 -13.78
CA LEU A 879 -9.72 -1.43 -14.99
C LEU A 879 -8.92 -1.88 -16.21
N TYR A 880 -9.66 -2.21 -17.27
CA TYR A 880 -9.18 -2.58 -18.59
C TYR A 880 -9.80 -1.63 -19.61
N PHE A 881 -8.96 -1.05 -20.46
CA PHE A 881 -9.37 -0.12 -21.50
C PHE A 881 -9.45 -0.85 -22.83
N VAL A 882 -10.57 -0.66 -23.53
CA VAL A 882 -10.94 -1.48 -24.68
C VAL A 882 -11.55 -0.62 -25.78
N ASN A 883 -11.39 -1.05 -27.02
CA ASN A 883 -12.06 -0.45 -28.17
C ASN A 883 -12.85 -1.54 -28.90
N PRO A 884 -14.19 -1.60 -28.74
CA PRO A 884 -15.02 -2.61 -29.41
C PRO A 884 -14.92 -2.59 -30.94
N SER A 885 -14.50 -1.47 -31.54
CA SER A 885 -14.27 -1.31 -32.98
C SER A 885 -12.80 -1.40 -33.37
N GLY A 886 -11.93 -1.80 -32.44
CA GLY A 886 -10.50 -1.96 -32.65
C GLY A 886 -10.16 -3.21 -33.48
N PRO A 887 -8.91 -3.30 -33.96
CA PRO A 887 -8.44 -4.46 -34.72
C PRO A 887 -8.42 -5.71 -33.84
N ALA A 888 -8.87 -6.84 -34.41
CA ALA A 888 -8.96 -8.12 -33.70
C ALA A 888 -7.61 -8.66 -33.20
N GLU A 889 -6.49 -8.17 -33.76
CA GLU A 889 -5.12 -8.51 -33.33
C GLU A 889 -4.81 -8.04 -31.90
N LEU A 890 -5.54 -7.03 -31.40
CA LEU A 890 -5.39 -6.51 -30.04
C LEU A 890 -6.33 -7.17 -29.04
N ASN A 891 -7.02 -8.24 -29.43
CA ASN A 891 -7.97 -8.93 -28.57
C ASN A 891 -7.29 -9.45 -27.29
N THR A 892 -7.83 -9.03 -26.15
CA THR A 892 -7.45 -9.53 -24.82
C THR A 892 -8.62 -10.32 -24.25
N ASP A 893 -8.34 -11.48 -23.63
CA ASP A 893 -9.33 -12.26 -22.88
C ASP A 893 -9.61 -11.59 -21.53
N LEU A 894 -10.87 -11.24 -21.30
CA LEU A 894 -11.36 -10.63 -20.07
C LEU A 894 -12.45 -11.49 -19.38
N SER A 895 -12.56 -12.77 -19.74
CA SER A 895 -13.55 -13.69 -19.19
C SER A 895 -13.45 -13.86 -17.66
N HIS A 896 -12.25 -13.69 -17.09
CA HIS A 896 -12.02 -13.71 -15.64
C HIS A 896 -12.73 -12.61 -14.86
N LEU A 897 -13.18 -11.54 -15.54
CA LEU A 897 -14.00 -10.49 -14.92
C LEU A 897 -15.44 -10.96 -14.64
N GLN A 898 -15.86 -12.11 -15.19
CA GLN A 898 -17.19 -12.70 -15.03
C GLN A 898 -18.34 -11.75 -15.42
N ILE A 899 -18.09 -10.86 -16.39
CA ILE A 899 -19.12 -9.98 -16.96
C ILE A 899 -19.89 -10.77 -18.03
N ALA A 900 -21.21 -10.84 -17.92
CA ALA A 900 -22.03 -11.61 -18.85
C ALA A 900 -21.84 -11.13 -20.30
N GLY A 901 -21.53 -12.06 -21.21
CA GLY A 901 -21.30 -11.77 -22.63
C GLY A 901 -19.92 -11.19 -22.97
N LEU A 902 -19.04 -10.95 -21.98
CA LEU A 902 -17.67 -10.53 -22.21
C LEU A 902 -16.76 -11.76 -22.35
N THR A 903 -16.06 -11.86 -23.48
CA THR A 903 -15.03 -12.88 -23.73
C THR A 903 -13.74 -12.17 -24.11
N THR A 904 -13.45 -12.06 -25.40
CA THR A 904 -12.32 -11.30 -25.94
C THR A 904 -12.78 -9.98 -26.52
N ILE A 905 -11.98 -8.93 -26.32
CA ILE A 905 -12.25 -7.59 -26.89
C ILE A 905 -10.92 -6.88 -27.18
N PRO A 906 -10.82 -6.05 -28.24
CA PRO A 906 -9.58 -5.35 -28.55
C PRO A 906 -9.20 -4.39 -27.42
N ALA A 907 -7.96 -4.52 -26.92
CA ALA A 907 -7.38 -3.61 -25.96
C ALA A 907 -7.17 -2.21 -26.56
N ASP A 908 -7.20 -1.21 -25.70
CA ASP A 908 -7.01 0.19 -26.05
C ASP A 908 -6.19 0.91 -24.96
N LEU A 909 -5.65 2.08 -25.28
CA LEU A 909 -4.70 2.78 -24.41
C LEU A 909 -5.31 3.99 -23.72
N VAL A 910 -5.07 4.14 -22.42
CA VAL A 910 -5.49 5.28 -21.60
C VAL A 910 -4.31 6.16 -21.21
N MET A 911 -4.55 7.48 -21.08
CA MET A 911 -3.63 8.39 -20.41
C MET A 911 -3.72 8.17 -18.89
N ILE A 912 -2.81 7.38 -18.32
CA ILE A 912 -2.89 6.95 -16.92
C ILE A 912 -2.83 8.11 -15.90
N ASN A 913 -2.20 9.23 -16.24
CA ASN A 913 -2.20 10.45 -15.40
C ASN A 913 -3.55 11.17 -15.34
N SER A 914 -4.46 10.89 -16.27
CA SER A 914 -5.81 11.49 -16.34
C SER A 914 -6.81 10.80 -15.42
N ILE A 915 -6.50 9.60 -14.93
CA ILE A 915 -7.45 8.78 -14.16
C ILE A 915 -7.72 9.41 -12.79
N ARG A 916 -8.99 9.63 -12.49
CA ARG A 916 -9.50 10.09 -11.19
C ARG A 916 -10.68 9.22 -10.77
N TYR A 917 -10.83 8.97 -9.48
CA TYR A 917 -11.96 8.22 -8.95
C TYR A 917 -12.67 8.97 -7.82
N ASN A 918 -13.97 8.69 -7.70
CA ASN A 918 -14.81 9.09 -6.58
C ASN A 918 -15.47 7.84 -6.00
N THR A 919 -15.62 7.79 -4.68
CA THR A 919 -16.29 6.68 -4.00
C THR A 919 -16.77 7.11 -2.62
N VAL A 920 -17.59 6.30 -1.97
CA VAL A 920 -17.97 6.47 -0.57
C VAL A 920 -17.43 5.29 0.20
N SER A 921 -16.62 5.52 1.23
CA SER A 921 -16.18 4.45 2.13
C SER A 921 -17.13 4.33 3.32
N TYR A 922 -17.31 3.10 3.81
CA TYR A 922 -17.90 2.90 5.12
C TYR A 922 -16.84 3.12 6.19
N SER A 923 -17.17 3.96 7.16
CA SER A 923 -16.54 3.92 8.47
C SER A 923 -17.56 3.35 9.45
N TYR A 924 -17.08 2.55 10.39
CA TYR A 924 -17.92 2.09 11.48
C TYR A 924 -17.67 3.01 12.67
N LEU A 925 -18.73 3.66 13.14
CA LEU A 925 -18.69 4.38 14.40
C LEU A 925 -18.77 3.34 15.53
N PRO A 926 -17.71 3.19 16.33
CA PRO A 926 -17.78 2.42 17.56
C PRO A 926 -18.80 3.09 18.49
N LEU A 927 -19.65 2.27 19.11
CA LEU A 927 -20.57 2.74 20.14
C LEU A 927 -19.80 2.98 21.45
N ASP A 928 -20.39 3.77 22.34
CA ASP A 928 -19.73 4.12 23.60
C ASP A 928 -19.39 2.85 24.42
N ALA A 929 -18.13 2.74 24.84
CA ALA A 929 -17.65 1.63 25.67
C ALA A 929 -18.39 1.53 27.01
N GLU A 930 -18.85 2.64 27.58
CA GLU A 930 -19.64 2.65 28.82
C GLU A 930 -21.03 2.05 28.61
N LEU A 931 -21.63 2.26 27.43
CA LEU A 931 -22.92 1.68 27.06
C LEU A 931 -22.81 0.19 26.74
N LEU A 932 -21.75 -0.22 26.04
CA LEU A 932 -21.54 -1.62 25.65
C LEU A 932 -20.94 -2.49 26.78
N GLY A 933 -20.23 -1.87 27.73
CA GLY A 933 -19.47 -2.54 28.78
C GLY A 933 -18.28 -3.37 28.26
N ILE A 934 -17.85 -3.12 27.02
CA ILE A 934 -16.63 -3.60 26.37
C ILE A 934 -16.12 -2.44 25.50
N ASP A 935 -14.81 -2.22 25.43
CA ASP A 935 -14.19 -1.23 24.55
C ASP A 935 -14.14 -1.70 23.06
N PRO A 936 -14.98 -1.16 22.15
CA PRO A 936 -15.02 -1.58 20.76
C PRO A 936 -13.86 -1.05 19.91
N VAL A 937 -13.12 -0.04 20.39
CA VAL A 937 -11.95 0.50 19.68
C VAL A 937 -10.83 -0.53 19.57
N ARG A 938 -10.82 -1.48 20.51
CA ARG A 938 -9.87 -2.59 20.59
C ARG A 938 -10.28 -3.81 19.75
N LEU A 939 -11.47 -3.81 19.19
CA LEU A 939 -12.02 -4.87 18.34
C LEU A 939 -12.00 -4.48 16.86
N PRO A 940 -12.22 -5.41 15.92
CA PRO A 940 -12.38 -5.08 14.49
C PRO A 940 -13.38 -3.95 14.27
N SER A 941 -13.14 -3.11 13.25
CA SER A 941 -13.96 -1.93 12.97
C SER A 941 -15.40 -2.28 12.67
N ASP A 942 -15.64 -3.37 11.95
CA ASP A 942 -16.98 -3.89 11.67
C ASP A 942 -17.63 -4.58 12.88
N GLY A 943 -16.90 -4.77 13.97
CA GLY A 943 -17.34 -5.45 15.20
C GLY A 943 -17.49 -6.97 15.07
N ARG A 944 -16.99 -7.57 13.98
CA ARG A 944 -17.12 -8.99 13.69
C ARG A 944 -15.84 -9.75 14.04
N VAL A 945 -15.99 -11.01 14.45
CA VAL A 945 -14.85 -11.88 14.79
C VAL A 945 -14.95 -13.22 14.07
N PRO A 946 -13.81 -13.81 13.65
CA PRO A 946 -13.82 -15.10 12.98
C PRO A 946 -14.23 -16.19 13.96
N ILE A 947 -15.12 -17.08 13.53
CA ILE A 947 -15.60 -18.21 14.35
C ILE A 947 -15.08 -19.56 13.86
N PHE A 948 -14.50 -19.63 12.67
CA PHE A 948 -13.85 -20.82 12.12
C PHE A 948 -12.38 -20.55 11.86
N ARG A 949 -11.55 -21.57 12.10
CA ARG A 949 -10.10 -21.51 11.92
C ARG A 949 -9.56 -22.86 11.51
N ALA A 950 -8.48 -22.86 10.72
CA ALA A 950 -7.76 -24.09 10.40
C ALA A 950 -7.30 -24.79 11.69
N GLY A 951 -7.48 -26.12 11.74
CA GLY A 951 -7.24 -26.94 12.94
C GLY A 951 -8.35 -26.87 14.00
N GLY A 952 -9.33 -25.98 13.87
CA GLY A 952 -10.52 -25.94 14.72
C GLY A 952 -11.52 -27.05 14.37
N PHE A 953 -12.48 -27.31 15.26
CA PHE A 953 -13.57 -28.24 15.00
C PHE A 953 -14.84 -27.49 14.60
N ALA A 954 -15.52 -28.01 13.58
CA ALA A 954 -16.83 -27.54 13.16
C ALA A 954 -17.83 -28.70 13.14
N VAL A 955 -19.11 -28.39 13.34
CA VAL A 955 -20.23 -29.33 13.35
C VAL A 955 -21.23 -28.85 12.32
N VAL A 956 -21.45 -29.64 11.28
CA VAL A 956 -22.55 -29.42 10.34
C VAL A 956 -23.76 -30.17 10.90
N GLY A 957 -24.90 -29.50 11.03
CA GLY A 957 -26.09 -30.07 11.65
C GLY A 957 -27.39 -29.60 11.02
N HIS A 958 -28.38 -30.50 11.01
CA HIS A 958 -29.73 -30.21 10.54
C HIS A 958 -30.79 -30.84 11.46
N THR A 959 -31.68 -30.01 11.99
CA THR A 959 -32.81 -30.43 12.85
C THR A 959 -34.06 -30.64 12.00
N GLY A 960 -34.62 -31.85 12.03
CA GLY A 960 -35.98 -32.15 11.57
C GLY A 960 -36.99 -32.16 12.71
N ALA A 961 -38.27 -32.06 12.36
CA ALA A 961 -39.36 -32.20 13.30
C ALA A 961 -40.51 -33.00 12.67
N ILE A 962 -41.16 -33.83 13.48
CA ILE A 962 -42.34 -34.61 13.11
C ILE A 962 -43.40 -34.41 14.20
N THR A 963 -44.53 -33.81 13.85
CA THR A 963 -45.68 -33.67 14.77
C THR A 963 -46.66 -34.81 14.57
N ALA A 964 -46.99 -35.52 15.64
CA ALA A 964 -47.89 -36.66 15.61
C ALA A 964 -48.64 -36.84 16.94
N THR A 965 -49.86 -37.37 16.87
CA THR A 965 -50.53 -37.93 18.04
C THR A 965 -49.98 -39.32 18.32
N VAL A 966 -49.55 -39.59 19.55
CA VAL A 966 -48.87 -40.83 19.94
C VAL A 966 -49.63 -41.61 21.01
N SER A 967 -49.65 -42.94 20.88
CA SER A 967 -50.18 -43.88 21.87
C SER A 967 -49.08 -44.77 22.45
N ASN A 968 -49.36 -45.46 23.56
CA ASN A 968 -48.43 -46.45 24.12
C ASN A 968 -48.06 -47.52 23.07
N ASN A 969 -46.78 -47.90 23.07
CA ASN A 969 -46.10 -48.81 22.15
C ASN A 969 -46.09 -48.36 20.68
N GLN A 970 -46.42 -47.10 20.37
CA GLN A 970 -46.27 -46.57 19.03
C GLN A 970 -44.81 -46.18 18.77
N THR A 971 -44.29 -46.54 17.60
CA THR A 971 -42.96 -46.14 17.13
C THR A 971 -43.09 -45.14 15.98
N ILE A 972 -42.41 -44.01 16.07
CA ILE A 972 -42.25 -43.02 15.01
C ILE A 972 -40.88 -43.19 14.37
N ASN A 973 -40.84 -43.29 13.04
CA ASN A 973 -39.60 -43.25 12.26
C ASN A 973 -39.30 -41.81 11.83
N CYS A 974 -38.10 -41.32 12.12
CA CYS A 974 -37.68 -39.96 11.82
C CYS A 974 -37.31 -39.71 10.34
N GLY A 975 -37.37 -40.75 9.49
CA GLY A 975 -37.02 -40.69 8.07
C GLY A 975 -35.51 -40.58 7.79
N ARG A 976 -34.66 -40.68 8.84
CA ARG A 976 -33.20 -40.55 8.80
C ARG A 976 -32.59 -41.48 9.85
N VAL A 977 -31.42 -42.03 9.58
CA VAL A 977 -30.63 -42.89 10.50
C VAL A 977 -29.48 -42.11 11.14
N ARG A 978 -28.78 -42.70 12.12
CA ARG A 978 -27.60 -42.11 12.79
C ARG A 978 -27.87 -40.69 13.32
N LEU A 979 -28.98 -40.56 14.04
CA LEU A 979 -29.36 -39.31 14.68
C LEU A 979 -28.37 -38.97 15.79
N SER A 980 -27.97 -37.71 15.88
CA SER A 980 -27.15 -37.22 17.01
C SER A 980 -27.99 -36.97 18.26
N ARG A 981 -29.26 -36.59 18.08
CA ARG A 981 -30.18 -36.26 19.18
C ARG A 981 -31.63 -36.42 18.77
N VAL A 982 -32.47 -36.79 19.73
CA VAL A 982 -33.93 -36.74 19.67
C VAL A 982 -34.47 -35.97 20.89
N ARG A 983 -35.49 -35.12 20.68
CA ARG A 983 -36.26 -34.43 21.71
C ARG A 983 -37.74 -34.55 21.40
N VAL A 984 -38.55 -34.86 22.41
CA VAL A 984 -40.02 -34.83 22.29
C VAL A 984 -40.55 -33.59 23.00
N ILE A 985 -41.37 -32.83 22.29
CA ILE A 985 -42.03 -31.61 22.78
C ILE A 985 -43.53 -31.86 22.77
N ASP A 986 -44.22 -31.57 23.87
CA ASP A 986 -45.67 -31.67 23.91
C ASP A 986 -46.35 -30.47 23.21
N SER A 987 -47.68 -30.51 23.08
CA SER A 987 -48.45 -29.42 22.47
C SER A 987 -48.44 -28.11 23.28
N ASN A 988 -48.00 -28.12 24.54
CA ASN A 988 -47.80 -26.92 25.36
C ASN A 988 -46.38 -26.33 25.18
N GLY A 989 -45.56 -26.91 24.30
CA GLY A 989 -44.17 -26.49 24.09
C GLY A 989 -43.19 -27.00 25.15
N GLN A 990 -43.61 -27.88 26.06
CA GLN A 990 -42.76 -28.41 27.13
C GLN A 990 -42.01 -29.66 26.70
N VAL A 991 -40.78 -29.82 27.21
CA VAL A 991 -39.97 -31.01 26.94
C VAL A 991 -40.51 -32.18 27.74
N VAL A 992 -40.82 -33.25 27.04
CA VAL A 992 -41.16 -34.54 27.64
C VAL A 992 -39.85 -35.27 27.92
N ASN A 993 -39.63 -35.69 29.17
CA ASN A 993 -38.37 -36.33 29.59
C ASN A 993 -38.49 -37.83 29.87
N THR A 994 -39.71 -38.35 30.02
CA THR A 994 -39.98 -39.76 30.38
C THR A 994 -41.16 -40.28 29.59
N GLY A 995 -41.23 -41.60 29.37
CA GLY A 995 -42.34 -42.25 28.66
C GLY A 995 -42.09 -42.53 27.18
N TYR A 996 -40.85 -42.34 26.71
CA TYR A 996 -40.39 -42.80 25.39
C TYR A 996 -38.94 -43.29 25.46
N THR A 997 -38.55 -44.10 24.49
CA THR A 997 -37.16 -44.51 24.22
C THR A 997 -36.81 -44.17 22.76
N ALA A 998 -35.57 -43.76 22.51
CA ALA A 998 -35.10 -43.44 21.17
C ALA A 998 -33.97 -44.39 20.75
N ASP A 999 -34.10 -45.00 19.57
CA ASP A 999 -33.01 -45.68 18.88
C ASP A 999 -32.39 -44.67 17.91
N LEU A 1000 -31.25 -44.11 18.30
CA LEU A 1000 -30.56 -43.07 17.54
C LEU A 1000 -29.92 -43.62 16.26
N GLU A 1001 -29.46 -44.88 16.27
CA GLU A 1001 -28.83 -45.50 15.11
C GLU A 1001 -29.87 -45.80 14.03
N ALA A 1002 -30.98 -46.45 14.42
CA ALA A 1002 -32.09 -46.74 13.51
C ALA A 1002 -32.95 -45.50 13.18
N GLY A 1003 -32.86 -44.45 14.00
CA GLY A 1003 -33.60 -43.21 13.82
C GLY A 1003 -35.09 -43.32 14.17
N THR A 1004 -35.42 -44.05 15.23
CA THR A 1004 -36.81 -44.30 15.65
C THR A 1004 -37.07 -43.92 17.10
N VAL A 1005 -38.31 -43.54 17.42
CA VAL A 1005 -38.75 -43.15 18.76
C VAL A 1005 -39.96 -43.98 19.15
N THR A 1006 -39.84 -44.76 20.22
CA THR A 1006 -40.90 -45.63 20.72
C THR A 1006 -41.50 -45.07 22.00
N PHE A 1007 -42.80 -44.83 22.02
CA PHE A 1007 -43.51 -44.28 23.18
C PHE A 1007 -43.96 -45.41 24.10
N THR A 1008 -43.42 -45.49 25.31
CA THR A 1008 -43.72 -46.56 26.27
C THR A 1008 -44.86 -46.19 27.21
N ASN A 1009 -44.99 -44.92 27.59
CA ASN A 1009 -46.07 -44.39 28.41
C ASN A 1009 -46.36 -42.92 28.09
N VAL A 1010 -47.51 -42.65 27.48
CA VAL A 1010 -47.94 -41.29 27.10
C VAL A 1010 -48.89 -40.64 28.10
N ALA A 1011 -49.10 -41.26 29.27
CA ALA A 1011 -49.97 -40.71 30.31
C ALA A 1011 -49.46 -39.34 30.78
N GLY A 1012 -50.32 -38.32 30.70
CA GLY A 1012 -49.98 -36.94 31.06
C GLY A 1012 -49.35 -36.11 29.94
N TYR A 1013 -49.13 -36.67 28.75
CA TYR A 1013 -48.65 -35.89 27.60
C TYR A 1013 -49.75 -35.00 27.04
N ALA A 1014 -49.43 -33.74 26.76
CA ALA A 1014 -50.30 -32.87 25.98
C ALA A 1014 -50.11 -33.16 24.48
N GLN A 1015 -51.11 -33.75 23.82
CA GLN A 1015 -51.04 -34.18 22.41
C GLN A 1015 -51.55 -33.10 21.45
N PRO A 1016 -51.10 -33.06 20.17
CA PRO A 1016 -50.07 -33.89 19.56
C PRO A 1016 -48.67 -33.52 20.06
N VAL A 1017 -47.73 -34.48 20.03
CA VAL A 1017 -46.32 -34.24 20.34
C VAL A 1017 -45.53 -33.94 19.08
N THR A 1018 -44.45 -33.17 19.21
CA THR A 1018 -43.47 -32.90 18.16
C THR A 1018 -42.15 -33.59 18.50
N VAL A 1019 -41.76 -34.58 17.69
CA VAL A 1019 -40.48 -35.27 17.75
C VAL A 1019 -39.46 -34.47 16.93
N GLN A 1020 -38.59 -33.72 17.59
CA GLN A 1020 -37.43 -33.10 16.97
C GLN A 1020 -36.27 -34.10 16.92
N HIS A 1021 -35.61 -34.19 15.78
CA HIS A 1021 -34.49 -35.11 15.57
C HIS A 1021 -33.38 -34.43 14.78
N ARG A 1022 -32.13 -34.64 15.16
CA ARG A 1022 -30.98 -33.96 14.56
C ARG A 1022 -29.98 -34.96 13.97
N ILE A 1023 -29.43 -34.62 12.82
CA ILE A 1023 -28.25 -35.29 12.22
C ILE A 1023 -27.07 -34.33 12.30
N GLU A 1024 -25.87 -34.86 12.53
CA GLU A 1024 -24.65 -34.05 12.64
C GLU A 1024 -23.40 -34.77 12.13
N ASP A 1025 -22.46 -33.99 11.62
CA ASP A 1025 -21.08 -34.39 11.33
C ASP A 1025 -20.12 -33.38 11.95
N MET A 1026 -19.28 -33.85 12.87
CA MET A 1026 -18.20 -33.03 13.45
C MET A 1026 -16.89 -33.28 12.69
N ALA A 1027 -16.26 -32.28 12.11
CA ALA A 1027 -15.00 -32.45 11.39
C ALA A 1027 -13.97 -31.39 11.81
N VAL A 1028 -12.69 -31.71 11.61
CA VAL A 1028 -11.62 -30.72 11.73
C VAL A 1028 -11.64 -29.86 10.48
N VAL A 1029 -11.66 -28.55 10.66
CA VAL A 1029 -11.53 -27.56 9.61
C VAL A 1029 -10.09 -27.62 9.09
N ARG A 1030 -9.92 -28.05 7.84
CA ARG A 1030 -8.64 -28.01 7.14
C ARG A 1030 -8.32 -26.57 6.74
N GLU A 1031 -9.29 -25.89 6.15
CA GLU A 1031 -9.17 -24.49 5.73
C GLU A 1031 -10.51 -23.77 5.88
N ALA A 1032 -10.44 -22.48 6.20
CA ALA A 1032 -11.56 -21.57 6.37
C ALA A 1032 -11.29 -20.33 5.51
N SER A 1033 -11.98 -20.20 4.39
CA SER A 1033 -11.83 -19.10 3.44
C SER A 1033 -12.82 -17.99 3.72
N ILE A 1034 -12.38 -16.73 3.64
CA ILE A 1034 -13.20 -15.55 3.97
C ILE A 1034 -14.50 -15.46 3.16
N ASN A 1035 -14.50 -16.01 1.94
CA ASN A 1035 -15.67 -16.10 1.08
C ASN A 1035 -16.76 -17.07 1.60
N GLY A 1036 -16.62 -17.66 2.79
CA GLY A 1036 -17.57 -18.59 3.38
C GLY A 1036 -17.30 -20.07 3.07
N GLU A 1037 -16.28 -20.40 2.29
CA GLU A 1037 -15.96 -21.81 2.01
C GLU A 1037 -15.15 -22.43 3.15
N ILE A 1038 -15.62 -23.58 3.65
CA ILE A 1038 -14.98 -24.33 4.74
C ILE A 1038 -14.64 -25.72 4.21
N SER A 1039 -13.37 -26.10 4.27
CA SER A 1039 -12.93 -27.44 3.93
C SER A 1039 -12.62 -28.26 5.17
N PHE A 1040 -12.91 -29.56 5.11
CA PHE A 1040 -12.75 -30.50 6.20
C PHE A 1040 -11.66 -31.53 5.91
N THR A 1041 -11.12 -32.12 6.98
CA THR A 1041 -10.14 -33.22 6.87
C THR A 1041 -10.78 -34.57 6.54
N ARG A 1042 -12.11 -34.69 6.70
CA ARG A 1042 -12.90 -35.88 6.40
C ARG A 1042 -14.18 -35.51 5.67
N ALA A 1043 -14.67 -36.43 4.85
CA ALA A 1043 -15.92 -36.28 4.12
C ALA A 1043 -17.13 -36.29 5.07
N LEU A 1044 -18.19 -35.55 4.70
CA LEU A 1044 -19.48 -35.58 5.38
C LEU A 1044 -20.16 -36.94 5.23
N THR A 1045 -20.89 -37.36 6.26
CA THR A 1045 -21.54 -38.68 6.29
C THR A 1045 -23.05 -38.60 6.10
N HIS A 1046 -23.63 -37.39 6.02
CA HIS A 1046 -25.04 -37.14 5.78
C HIS A 1046 -25.25 -36.11 4.67
N ASN A 1047 -26.47 -36.06 4.14
CA ASN A 1047 -26.93 -34.98 3.28
C ASN A 1047 -27.54 -33.86 4.14
N TYR A 1048 -27.13 -32.63 3.88
CA TYR A 1048 -27.61 -31.42 4.53
C TYR A 1048 -28.26 -30.48 3.49
N PRO A 1049 -29.56 -30.18 3.61
CA PRO A 1049 -30.19 -29.21 2.71
C PRO A 1049 -29.63 -27.79 2.93
N ALA A 1050 -29.77 -26.91 1.93
CA ALA A 1050 -29.48 -25.49 2.08
C ALA A 1050 -30.27 -24.91 3.27
N GLY A 1051 -29.66 -24.01 4.03
CA GLY A 1051 -30.21 -23.52 5.31
C GLY A 1051 -29.92 -24.40 6.53
N SER A 1052 -29.28 -25.57 6.37
CA SER A 1052 -28.66 -26.29 7.51
C SER A 1052 -27.58 -25.44 8.16
N TYR A 1053 -27.15 -25.75 9.37
CA TYR A 1053 -26.20 -24.92 10.10
C TYR A 1053 -24.82 -25.56 10.17
N VAL A 1054 -23.79 -24.72 10.11
CA VAL A 1054 -22.42 -25.09 10.50
C VAL A 1054 -22.02 -24.28 11.71
N SER A 1055 -21.59 -24.96 12.77
CA SER A 1055 -21.23 -24.38 14.06
C SER A 1055 -19.78 -24.70 14.40
N SER A 1056 -19.03 -23.76 14.97
CA SER A 1056 -17.73 -24.08 15.54
C SER A 1056 -17.87 -24.59 16.98
N ALA A 1057 -17.01 -25.52 17.36
CA ALA A 1057 -17.08 -26.20 18.65
C ALA A 1057 -16.07 -25.65 19.68
N LEU A 1058 -16.60 -25.25 20.84
CA LEU A 1058 -15.78 -24.90 22.00
C LEU A 1058 -15.42 -26.19 22.74
N ILE A 1059 -14.16 -26.61 22.62
CA ILE A 1059 -13.67 -27.87 23.18
C ILE A 1059 -13.35 -27.72 24.66
N ALA A 1060 -14.00 -28.52 25.50
CA ALA A 1060 -13.73 -28.67 26.93
C ALA A 1060 -12.75 -29.83 27.23
N GLY A 1061 -12.72 -30.85 26.38
CA GLY A 1061 -11.94 -32.07 26.59
C GLY A 1061 -12.66 -33.06 27.51
N ASP A 1062 -11.93 -33.99 28.12
CA ASP A 1062 -12.54 -34.97 29.02
C ASP A 1062 -12.84 -34.34 30.39
N LEU A 1063 -14.06 -34.57 30.90
CA LEU A 1063 -14.53 -34.00 32.15
C LEU A 1063 -14.77 -35.09 33.20
N PHE A 1064 -14.04 -35.00 34.30
CA PHE A 1064 -14.23 -35.80 35.50
C PHE A 1064 -13.62 -35.07 36.70
N ALA A 1065 -14.16 -35.35 37.88
CA ALA A 1065 -13.63 -34.83 39.13
C ALA A 1065 -12.35 -35.58 39.51
N ARG A 1066 -11.32 -34.83 39.90
CA ARG A 1066 -10.06 -35.41 40.38
C ARG A 1066 -9.35 -34.53 41.37
N THR A 1067 -8.50 -35.16 42.18
CA THR A 1067 -7.52 -34.48 43.03
C THR A 1067 -6.17 -34.46 42.32
N ASN A 1068 -5.46 -33.33 42.35
CA ASN A 1068 -4.10 -33.22 41.84
C ASN A 1068 -3.22 -32.42 42.81
N ILE A 1069 -1.89 -32.60 42.67
CA ILE A 1069 -0.86 -31.84 43.40
C ILE A 1069 -1.03 -31.94 44.92
N VAL A 1070 -0.59 -33.04 45.54
CA VAL A 1070 -0.62 -33.18 47.01
C VAL A 1070 0.78 -33.05 47.60
N PHE A 1071 0.97 -32.17 48.57
CA PHE A 1071 2.24 -32.03 49.29
C PHE A 1071 2.06 -31.46 50.69
N ASP A 1072 3.04 -31.69 51.55
CA ASP A 1072 3.03 -31.25 52.93
C ASP A 1072 4.14 -30.21 53.18
N GLN A 1073 3.85 -29.17 53.95
CA GLN A 1073 4.84 -28.15 54.32
C GLN A 1073 4.69 -27.75 55.79
N ALA A 1074 5.79 -27.35 56.42
CA ALA A 1074 5.86 -27.08 57.85
C ALA A 1074 5.03 -25.85 58.26
N SER A 1075 4.83 -24.89 57.35
CA SER A 1075 3.99 -23.71 57.59
C SER A 1075 3.50 -23.08 56.28
N TRP A 1076 2.44 -22.26 56.36
CA TRP A 1076 1.92 -21.47 55.24
C TRP A 1076 2.08 -19.98 55.53
N ASP A 1077 2.61 -19.22 54.58
CA ASP A 1077 2.94 -17.80 54.72
C ASP A 1077 1.84 -16.85 54.16
N GLY A 1078 0.69 -17.40 53.77
CA GLY A 1078 -0.39 -16.65 53.13
C GLY A 1078 -0.37 -16.67 51.61
N THR A 1079 0.67 -17.23 50.97
CA THR A 1079 0.77 -17.30 49.49
C THR A 1079 0.22 -18.62 48.96
N TRP A 1080 -0.70 -18.57 47.99
CA TRP A 1080 -1.18 -19.78 47.29
C TRP A 1080 -0.25 -20.16 46.14
N GLN A 1081 0.39 -21.33 46.25
CA GLN A 1081 1.23 -21.92 45.21
C GLN A 1081 0.95 -23.42 45.04
N ASP A 1082 1.33 -23.95 43.88
CA ASP A 1082 1.17 -25.35 43.49
C ASP A 1082 2.47 -26.15 43.67
N THR A 1083 3.43 -25.57 44.39
CA THR A 1083 4.72 -26.18 44.75
C THR A 1083 5.04 -25.90 46.22
N VAL A 1084 5.87 -26.73 46.84
CA VAL A 1084 6.34 -26.51 48.21
C VAL A 1084 7.05 -25.14 48.31
N LYS A 1085 6.64 -24.32 49.28
CA LYS A 1085 7.31 -23.06 49.61
C LYS A 1085 7.71 -23.09 51.08
N GLY A 1086 9.02 -23.09 51.34
CA GLY A 1086 9.59 -23.25 52.69
C GLY A 1086 10.01 -24.69 52.98
N ALA A 1087 10.02 -25.07 54.27
CA ALA A 1087 10.41 -26.42 54.69
C ALA A 1087 9.25 -27.42 54.49
N VAL A 1088 9.58 -28.63 54.05
CA VAL A 1088 8.65 -29.76 53.97
C VAL A 1088 8.29 -30.22 55.40
N ALA A 1089 7.05 -30.61 55.64
CA ALA A 1089 6.68 -31.21 56.92
C ALA A 1089 7.27 -32.62 57.06
N THR A 1090 7.72 -33.01 58.26
CA THR A 1090 8.18 -34.39 58.51
C THR A 1090 7.01 -35.40 58.46
N ALA A 1091 5.80 -34.95 58.80
CA ALA A 1091 4.58 -35.72 58.66
C ALA A 1091 4.05 -35.66 57.24
N THR A 1092 3.48 -36.76 56.75
CA THR A 1092 2.90 -36.83 55.40
C THR A 1092 1.59 -37.60 55.40
N TYR A 1093 0.69 -37.26 54.48
CA TYR A 1093 -0.54 -38.02 54.23
C TYR A 1093 -0.29 -39.06 53.14
N ASN A 1094 -0.64 -40.32 53.41
CA ASN A 1094 -0.45 -41.43 52.49
C ASN A 1094 -1.55 -41.49 51.42
N VAL A 1095 -1.49 -40.55 50.47
CA VAL A 1095 -2.43 -40.46 49.34
C VAL A 1095 -2.43 -41.72 48.46
N ALA A 1096 -1.31 -42.45 48.41
CA ALA A 1096 -1.15 -43.62 47.53
C ALA A 1096 -2.04 -44.80 47.96
N GLN A 1097 -2.20 -45.03 49.27
CA GLN A 1097 -3.08 -46.07 49.79
C GLN A 1097 -4.48 -45.53 50.12
N PHE A 1098 -4.58 -44.24 50.49
CA PHE A 1098 -5.81 -43.58 50.89
C PHE A 1098 -6.00 -42.30 50.08
N PRO A 1099 -6.45 -42.39 48.82
CA PRO A 1099 -6.61 -41.22 47.97
C PRO A 1099 -7.71 -40.30 48.52
N ILE A 1100 -7.52 -38.99 48.33
CA ILE A 1100 -8.56 -38.00 48.63
C ILE A 1100 -9.68 -38.19 47.60
N ALA A 1101 -10.82 -38.71 48.05
CA ALA A 1101 -11.94 -39.08 47.20
C ALA A 1101 -12.76 -37.83 46.82
N VAL A 1102 -13.25 -37.80 45.59
CA VAL A 1102 -14.08 -36.72 45.02
C VAL A 1102 -15.21 -37.33 44.19
N THR A 1103 -16.25 -36.56 43.91
CA THR A 1103 -17.31 -36.93 42.97
C THR A 1103 -17.53 -35.81 41.94
N ASN A 1104 -18.02 -36.15 40.76
CA ASN A 1104 -18.32 -35.20 39.67
C ASN A 1104 -19.29 -34.12 40.14
N ARG A 1105 -20.31 -34.50 40.92
CA ARG A 1105 -21.29 -33.60 41.52
C ARG A 1105 -20.72 -32.75 42.66
N GLY A 1106 -19.79 -33.27 43.45
CA GLY A 1106 -19.33 -32.61 44.68
C GLY A 1106 -18.14 -31.68 44.50
N ALA A 1107 -17.15 -32.10 43.70
CA ALA A 1107 -15.90 -31.37 43.57
C ALA A 1107 -16.06 -30.08 42.75
N ILE A 1108 -15.36 -29.03 43.19
CA ILE A 1108 -15.15 -27.80 42.44
C ILE A 1108 -13.67 -27.68 42.09
N SER A 1109 -13.34 -26.91 41.05
CA SER A 1109 -11.94 -26.57 40.78
C SER A 1109 -11.47 -25.56 41.81
N GLU A 1110 -10.65 -25.97 42.77
CA GLU A 1110 -10.27 -25.16 43.94
C GLU A 1110 -8.92 -25.61 44.51
N ARG A 1111 -8.25 -24.71 45.22
CA ARG A 1111 -7.01 -25.00 45.95
C ARG A 1111 -7.32 -25.11 47.44
N TRP A 1112 -6.85 -26.18 48.08
CA TRP A 1112 -7.18 -26.53 49.46
C TRP A 1112 -5.98 -26.60 50.39
N ILE A 1113 -6.15 -26.11 51.61
CA ILE A 1113 -5.22 -26.21 52.73
C ILE A 1113 -5.91 -26.98 53.84
N ILE A 1114 -5.24 -28.01 54.35
CA ILE A 1114 -5.52 -28.60 55.65
C ILE A 1114 -4.47 -28.07 56.62
N ARG A 1115 -4.85 -27.18 57.54
CA ARG A 1115 -3.93 -26.54 58.48
C ARG A 1115 -4.11 -27.09 59.88
N PHE A 1116 -3.08 -27.74 60.41
CA PHE A 1116 -3.11 -28.31 61.75
C PHE A 1116 -3.12 -27.21 62.83
N THR A 1117 -4.13 -27.24 63.69
CA THR A 1117 -4.29 -26.35 64.84
C THR A 1117 -3.73 -26.98 66.12
N ASN A 1118 -3.55 -28.30 66.13
CA ASN A 1118 -2.77 -29.08 67.09
C ASN A 1118 -2.25 -30.36 66.41
N THR A 1119 -1.77 -31.35 67.16
CA THR A 1119 -1.21 -32.60 66.58
C THR A 1119 -2.26 -33.54 65.96
N THR A 1120 -3.55 -33.30 66.20
CA THR A 1120 -4.67 -34.19 65.80
C THR A 1120 -5.85 -33.47 65.16
N SER A 1121 -5.98 -32.15 65.32
CA SER A 1121 -7.06 -31.32 64.78
C SER A 1121 -6.53 -30.36 63.73
N PHE A 1122 -7.35 -30.07 62.72
CA PHE A 1122 -7.00 -29.19 61.62
C PHE A 1122 -8.21 -28.40 61.10
N ASP A 1123 -7.94 -27.29 60.42
CA ASP A 1123 -8.91 -26.53 59.65
C ASP A 1123 -8.81 -26.87 58.17
N VAL A 1124 -9.95 -26.89 57.49
CA VAL A 1124 -10.07 -27.03 56.04
C VAL A 1124 -10.32 -25.66 55.42
N ILE A 1125 -9.42 -25.20 54.56
CA ILE A 1125 -9.43 -23.86 53.99
C ILE A 1125 -9.33 -23.96 52.46
N GLY A 1126 -10.30 -23.41 51.74
CA GLY A 1126 -10.21 -23.21 50.28
C GLY A 1126 -9.76 -21.79 49.95
N GLU A 1127 -9.12 -21.60 48.80
CA GLU A 1127 -8.68 -20.27 48.36
C GLU A 1127 -9.83 -19.30 48.20
N ASN A 1128 -10.92 -19.74 47.56
CA ASN A 1128 -12.06 -18.88 47.25
C ASN A 1128 -13.21 -19.05 48.26
N VAL A 1129 -13.30 -20.21 48.93
CA VAL A 1129 -14.36 -20.51 49.91
C VAL A 1129 -13.97 -20.28 51.37
N GLY A 1130 -12.70 -20.03 51.67
CA GLY A 1130 -12.22 -19.79 53.04
C GLY A 1130 -12.29 -21.04 53.93
N VAL A 1131 -12.39 -20.86 55.24
CA VAL A 1131 -12.49 -21.98 56.20
C VAL A 1131 -13.89 -22.59 56.12
N ILE A 1132 -13.99 -23.84 55.66
CA ILE A 1132 -15.28 -24.50 55.43
C ILE A 1132 -15.63 -25.58 56.45
N ALA A 1133 -14.63 -26.10 57.17
CA ALA A 1133 -14.79 -27.10 58.22
C ALA A 1133 -13.55 -27.16 59.11
N SER A 1134 -13.69 -27.79 60.27
CA SER A 1134 -12.57 -28.32 61.04
C SER A 1134 -12.71 -29.84 61.15
N GLY A 1135 -11.60 -30.56 61.18
CA GLY A 1135 -11.56 -32.01 61.21
C GLY A 1135 -10.52 -32.56 62.19
N THR A 1136 -10.51 -33.88 62.33
CA THR A 1136 -9.52 -34.60 63.15
C THR A 1136 -8.88 -35.73 62.36
N VAL A 1137 -7.67 -36.15 62.78
CA VAL A 1137 -6.98 -37.30 62.16
C VAL A 1137 -7.66 -38.65 62.45
N THR A 1138 -8.66 -38.69 63.32
CA THR A 1138 -9.33 -39.93 63.77
C THR A 1138 -10.70 -40.16 63.15
N SER A 1139 -11.18 -39.22 62.31
CA SER A 1139 -12.49 -39.30 61.67
C SER A 1139 -12.41 -38.91 60.20
N VAL A 1140 -13.36 -39.39 59.39
CA VAL A 1140 -13.46 -38.99 57.99
C VAL A 1140 -13.80 -37.50 57.92
N CYS A 1141 -12.98 -36.74 57.20
CA CYS A 1141 -13.24 -35.32 56.94
C CYS A 1141 -13.88 -35.19 55.55
N ALA A 1142 -15.19 -34.90 55.52
CA ALA A 1142 -15.96 -34.78 54.29
C ALA A 1142 -16.84 -33.51 54.31
N PRO A 1143 -16.25 -32.32 54.10
CA PRO A 1143 -17.00 -31.07 54.15
C PRO A 1143 -18.03 -30.97 53.03
N ILE A 1144 -19.26 -30.63 53.36
CA ILE A 1144 -20.39 -30.57 52.42
C ILE A 1144 -20.30 -29.36 51.49
N ASN A 1145 -20.47 -29.60 50.19
CA ASN A 1145 -20.68 -28.55 49.21
C ASN A 1145 -22.14 -28.05 49.31
N PRO A 1146 -22.38 -26.79 49.74
CA PRO A 1146 -23.73 -26.25 49.89
C PRO A 1146 -24.47 -26.11 48.56
N ALA A 1147 -23.76 -26.08 47.43
CA ALA A 1147 -24.39 -25.97 46.11
C ALA A 1147 -25.07 -27.28 45.67
N THR A 1148 -24.53 -28.44 46.10
CA THR A 1148 -24.95 -29.75 45.58
C THR A 1148 -25.40 -30.73 46.66
N GLY A 1149 -25.17 -30.42 47.94
CA GLY A 1149 -25.56 -31.25 49.08
C GLY A 1149 -24.66 -32.49 49.29
N VAL A 1150 -23.62 -32.66 48.48
CA VAL A 1150 -22.63 -33.75 48.58
C VAL A 1150 -21.26 -33.20 49.00
N PRO A 1151 -20.34 -34.00 49.59
CA PRO A 1151 -19.03 -33.51 49.99
C PRO A 1151 -18.19 -32.94 48.83
N TYR A 1152 -17.41 -31.88 49.09
CA TYR A 1152 -16.41 -31.39 48.13
C TYR A 1152 -15.35 -32.45 47.82
N PHE A 1153 -14.91 -33.13 48.86
CA PHE A 1153 -13.98 -34.25 48.87
C PHE A 1153 -14.14 -35.02 50.19
N SER A 1154 -13.51 -36.18 50.31
CA SER A 1154 -13.45 -36.97 51.53
C SER A 1154 -12.02 -37.43 51.80
N ILE A 1155 -11.53 -37.17 53.01
CA ILE A 1155 -10.20 -37.58 53.49
C ILE A 1155 -10.38 -38.73 54.49
N ASP A 1156 -9.76 -39.88 54.21
CA ASP A 1156 -9.79 -41.05 55.09
C ASP A 1156 -8.83 -40.86 56.28
N PRO A 1157 -9.26 -41.12 57.53
CA PRO A 1157 -8.41 -41.00 58.71
C PRO A 1157 -7.20 -41.94 58.70
N LEU A 1158 -7.25 -43.08 58.01
CA LEU A 1158 -6.14 -44.04 57.94
C LEU A 1158 -4.94 -43.52 57.12
N GLY A 1159 -5.13 -42.47 56.32
CA GLY A 1159 -4.05 -41.86 55.54
C GLY A 1159 -3.11 -40.97 56.35
N TRP A 1160 -3.48 -40.55 57.57
CA TRP A 1160 -2.64 -39.65 58.36
C TRP A 1160 -1.40 -40.36 58.92
N GLY A 1161 -0.21 -39.96 58.46
CA GLY A 1161 1.06 -40.34 59.08
C GLY A 1161 1.27 -39.72 60.47
N ALA A 1162 2.27 -40.18 61.20
CA ALA A 1162 2.63 -39.60 62.51
C ALA A 1162 3.47 -38.31 62.36
N GLY A 1163 3.51 -37.49 63.43
CA GLY A 1163 4.43 -36.35 63.53
C GLY A 1163 3.84 -34.98 63.14
N TRP A 1164 2.53 -34.86 62.98
CA TRP A 1164 1.87 -33.58 62.70
C TRP A 1164 2.02 -32.59 63.87
N ALA A 1165 2.26 -31.33 63.57
CA ALA A 1165 2.43 -30.25 64.54
C ALA A 1165 1.56 -29.04 64.16
N VAL A 1166 1.34 -28.15 65.14
CA VAL A 1166 0.64 -26.87 64.91
C VAL A 1166 1.34 -26.10 63.78
N GLY A 1167 0.55 -25.64 62.81
CA GLY A 1167 1.04 -24.87 61.68
C GLY A 1167 1.42 -25.70 60.46
N ASN A 1168 1.65 -27.01 60.60
CA ASN A 1168 1.85 -27.89 59.45
C ASN A 1168 0.62 -27.81 58.54
N VAL A 1169 0.84 -27.84 57.23
CA VAL A 1169 -0.25 -27.88 56.26
C VAL A 1169 -0.07 -29.00 55.24
N MET A 1170 -1.18 -29.66 54.90
CA MET A 1170 -1.29 -30.45 53.67
C MET A 1170 -1.97 -29.58 52.61
N ARG A 1171 -1.36 -29.47 51.44
CA ARG A 1171 -1.88 -28.76 50.26
C ARG A 1171 -2.36 -29.77 49.25
N PHE A 1172 -3.53 -29.52 48.67
CA PHE A 1172 -3.99 -30.23 47.49
C PHE A 1172 -4.91 -29.37 46.64
N ASN A 1173 -5.03 -29.71 45.36
CA ASN A 1173 -5.97 -29.07 44.45
C ASN A 1173 -7.03 -30.08 44.02
N THR A 1174 -8.25 -29.62 43.82
CA THR A 1174 -9.29 -30.40 43.13
C THR A 1174 -9.59 -29.76 41.79
N VAL A 1175 -9.98 -30.58 40.82
CA VAL A 1175 -10.54 -30.17 39.53
C VAL A 1175 -11.95 -30.73 39.49
N GLY A 1176 -12.95 -29.87 39.35
CA GLY A 1176 -14.35 -30.29 39.22
C GLY A 1176 -14.68 -30.75 37.80
N ALA A 1177 -15.72 -31.57 37.64
CA ALA A 1177 -16.23 -32.00 36.34
C ALA A 1177 -17.06 -30.91 35.65
N GLN A 1178 -16.51 -29.69 35.58
CA GLN A 1178 -17.20 -28.49 35.12
C GLN A 1178 -16.32 -27.65 34.19
N PHE A 1179 -16.90 -27.14 33.11
CA PHE A 1179 -16.22 -26.29 32.14
C PHE A 1179 -16.89 -24.91 32.02
N PRO A 1180 -16.16 -23.81 32.26
CA PRO A 1180 -16.73 -22.46 32.17
C PRO A 1180 -16.91 -22.03 30.71
N VAL A 1181 -18.11 -21.55 30.38
CA VAL A 1181 -18.49 -21.02 29.07
C VAL A 1181 -19.10 -19.63 29.24
N TRP A 1182 -18.51 -18.65 28.56
CA TRP A 1182 -19.10 -17.32 28.44
C TRP A 1182 -19.96 -17.26 27.18
N VAL A 1183 -21.22 -16.90 27.36
CA VAL A 1183 -22.19 -16.64 26.30
C VAL A 1183 -22.29 -15.14 26.10
N VAL A 1184 -22.02 -14.66 24.90
CA VAL A 1184 -22.13 -13.25 24.50
C VAL A 1184 -23.33 -13.10 23.59
N ARG A 1185 -24.29 -12.25 23.98
CA ARG A 1185 -25.40 -11.83 23.13
C ARG A 1185 -25.14 -10.42 22.64
N THR A 1186 -25.22 -10.22 21.33
CA THR A 1186 -25.01 -8.90 20.70
C THR A 1186 -26.24 -8.52 19.91
N VAL A 1187 -26.77 -7.32 20.18
CA VAL A 1187 -27.97 -6.76 19.54
C VAL A 1187 -27.56 -5.55 18.71
N GLN A 1188 -27.80 -5.61 17.40
CA GLN A 1188 -27.59 -4.50 16.49
C GLN A 1188 -28.74 -3.49 16.53
N GLN A 1189 -28.43 -2.25 16.17
CA GLN A 1189 -29.42 -1.19 16.09
C GLN A 1189 -30.45 -1.48 14.99
N GLY A 1190 -31.73 -1.25 15.29
CA GLY A 1190 -32.82 -1.35 14.33
C GLY A 1190 -34.09 -1.95 14.91
N PRO A 1191 -35.18 -1.94 14.13
CA PRO A 1191 -36.47 -2.45 14.58
C PRO A 1191 -36.41 -3.97 14.79
N GLU A 1192 -37.26 -4.43 15.71
CA GLU A 1192 -37.56 -5.84 15.90
C GLU A 1192 -38.09 -6.46 14.60
N THR A 1193 -37.61 -7.65 14.27
CA THR A 1193 -38.05 -8.38 13.06
C THR A 1193 -38.94 -9.58 13.38
N VAL A 1194 -38.87 -10.09 14.61
CA VAL A 1194 -39.63 -11.22 15.12
C VAL A 1194 -40.04 -10.96 16.57
N PRO A 1195 -41.28 -11.28 16.98
CA PRO A 1195 -41.79 -11.00 18.33
C PRO A 1195 -41.22 -11.93 19.41
N ASP A 1196 -40.83 -13.16 19.03
CA ASP A 1196 -40.20 -14.15 19.90
C ASP A 1196 -38.88 -14.58 19.28
N ASP A 1197 -37.81 -14.63 20.08
CA ASP A 1197 -36.47 -15.00 19.64
C ASP A 1197 -35.88 -16.08 20.55
N GLN A 1198 -35.18 -17.04 19.95
CA GLN A 1198 -34.62 -18.21 20.65
C GLN A 1198 -33.32 -18.68 20.01
N PHE A 1199 -32.42 -19.23 20.81
CA PHE A 1199 -31.19 -19.88 20.34
C PHE A 1199 -30.96 -21.17 21.13
N THR A 1200 -30.27 -22.12 20.51
CA THR A 1200 -29.98 -23.43 21.13
C THR A 1200 -28.50 -23.55 21.45
N LEU A 1201 -28.15 -23.79 22.72
CA LEU A 1201 -26.83 -24.29 23.10
C LEU A 1201 -26.88 -25.81 23.20
N LEU A 1202 -25.92 -26.50 22.59
CA LEU A 1202 -25.84 -27.95 22.61
C LEU A 1202 -24.52 -28.39 23.24
N ILE A 1203 -24.64 -29.19 24.30
CA ILE A 1203 -23.52 -29.90 24.93
C ILE A 1203 -23.38 -31.25 24.21
N ARG A 1204 -22.15 -31.59 23.85
CA ARG A 1204 -21.81 -32.81 23.10
C ARG A 1204 -20.62 -33.50 23.77
N GLY A 1205 -20.57 -34.81 23.66
CA GLY A 1205 -19.56 -35.66 24.26
C GLY A 1205 -20.10 -37.08 24.42
N ASP A 1206 -19.22 -38.01 24.77
CA ASP A 1206 -19.50 -39.44 24.82
C ASP A 1206 -19.46 -39.96 26.26
N VAL A 1207 -20.19 -41.05 26.50
CA VAL A 1207 -20.25 -41.76 27.79
C VAL A 1207 -19.80 -43.20 27.57
N ASP A 1208 -19.27 -43.84 28.61
CA ASP A 1208 -19.05 -45.28 28.57
C ASP A 1208 -20.39 -46.01 28.59
N THR A 1209 -20.61 -46.91 27.63
CA THR A 1209 -21.89 -47.61 27.41
C THR A 1209 -21.86 -49.07 27.87
N LEU A 1210 -20.77 -49.53 28.50
CA LEU A 1210 -20.58 -50.92 28.96
C LEU A 1210 -21.02 -51.17 30.40
#